data_AF-A0A336KLM2-F1
#
_entry.id   AF-A0A336KLM2-F1
#
_cell.length_a   1.000
_cell.length_b   1.000
_cell.length_c   1.000
_cell.angle_alpha   90.00
_cell.angle_beta   90.00
_cell.angle_gamma   90.00
#
_symmetry.space_group_name_H-M   'P 1'
#
loop_
_entity.id
_entity.type
_entity.pdbx_description
1 polymer ?
#
loop_
_entity_poly.entity_id
_entity_poly.type
_entity_poly.pdbx_seq_one_letter_code
_entity_poly.pdbx_strand_id
1 'polypeptide(L)'
;MYGMLLESVVHFVQLEYGMTVWNEAMKNIDCEIQIFNTHQIYPDNLIPDLAAAISEIVGKPYNDIMEFFGHCFVRFFTNFGYDELIKATGRYFCEFLSSMDNLHLQMRFTYRKMKSPSMQLGAVDNDGAVLIYRSSRCGFSKYLTGQLCEIATTFFNMDLKVRILESQNDVQGGTTAPISINGGLKDVTVKFRLDFDNRAYMAYKVHSSAHPSQQILPDISIDLLFNLFPFALLIDREMCVCGAGEKIVDAWSSSNNNKAPNLLMGVKIDKAFTIRRPQGIVFDWDTVYNSTTVLFELSLNKALPTKMKKRLSKQELSDQQRESMTGESSQERKDSKLGRTLLLKGQMMYLKDIDALIYLCSPLISDLQELGDMGLYLNDLHNHGLSKEMVFNGFSHYSKLDLLCEKEEARAEELETSLALADSWKKQGDELLYSMIPKTLAERLQNGEDALDCVTKYDCASVIFAETTINITDGGSIENAMQTVNILNTVFSTFDELVTSPISYKVETVGMVYMAVSGAPELNPLHTFHAADLALDMLHAITRLNEEIGGVSVRIGFHSGPLVAGIVGLKVPRYCLFGDTVNTASRMESSSLPNKIQTTGSTATILMKSIYEVAYRGKVAVKGKGEMDTYWLISGNDDRTYKDQNSIQSIQNKMKKKMRAVSKLTTIEFPE
;
A
#
# COMPACT_ATOMS: atom_id res chain seq x y z
N MET A 1 -7.33 4.25 -16.74
CA MET A 1 -6.63 5.52 -16.99
C MET A 1 -5.75 5.91 -15.82
N TYR A 2 -4.73 6.73 -16.03
CA TYR A 2 -3.89 7.23 -14.91
C TYR A 2 -4.66 8.25 -14.07
N GLY A 3 -4.41 8.25 -12.76
CA GLY A 3 -5.09 9.12 -11.80
C GLY A 3 -4.90 10.60 -12.06
N MET A 4 -3.80 11.02 -12.70
CA MET A 4 -3.59 12.42 -13.09
C MET A 4 -4.76 12.99 -13.92
N LEU A 5 -5.34 12.19 -14.82
CA LEU A 5 -6.49 12.61 -15.61
C LEU A 5 -7.71 12.85 -14.71
N LEU A 6 -7.95 11.96 -13.77
CA LEU A 6 -9.09 12.02 -12.86
C LEU A 6 -8.94 13.16 -11.85
N GLU A 7 -7.76 13.34 -11.29
CA GLU A 7 -7.45 14.45 -10.38
C GLU A 7 -7.67 15.82 -11.03
N SER A 8 -7.31 15.96 -12.31
CA SER A 8 -7.60 17.18 -13.07
C SER A 8 -9.11 17.46 -13.16
N VAL A 9 -9.90 16.42 -13.40
CA VAL A 9 -11.37 16.53 -13.46
C VAL A 9 -11.93 16.87 -12.08
N VAL A 10 -11.48 16.21 -11.01
CA VAL A 10 -11.92 16.51 -9.64
C VAL A 10 -11.68 17.98 -9.30
N HIS A 11 -10.47 18.46 -9.52
CA HIS A 11 -10.09 19.82 -9.14
C HIS A 11 -10.95 20.88 -9.84
N PHE A 12 -11.11 20.78 -11.17
CA PHE A 12 -11.84 21.78 -11.93
C PHE A 12 -13.36 21.63 -11.86
N VAL A 13 -13.89 20.42 -11.68
CA VAL A 13 -15.33 20.22 -11.43
C VAL A 13 -15.72 20.83 -10.08
N GLN A 14 -14.91 20.62 -9.04
CA GLN A 14 -15.13 21.25 -7.73
C GLN A 14 -15.05 22.77 -7.80
N LEU A 15 -14.16 23.31 -8.65
CA LEU A 15 -13.96 24.75 -8.81
C LEU A 15 -15.11 25.42 -9.58
N GLU A 16 -15.61 24.81 -10.67
CA GLU A 16 -16.65 25.43 -11.51
C GLU A 16 -18.09 25.06 -11.09
N TYR A 17 -18.33 23.80 -10.69
CA TYR A 17 -19.68 23.30 -10.37
C TYR A 17 -19.91 23.07 -8.87
N GLY A 18 -18.86 23.17 -8.05
CA GLY A 18 -18.93 23.05 -6.59
C GLY A 18 -18.84 21.60 -6.08
N MET A 19 -18.56 21.45 -4.78
CA MET A 19 -18.41 20.13 -4.14
C MET A 19 -19.72 19.32 -4.09
N THR A 20 -20.88 19.98 -4.13
CA THR A 20 -22.19 19.31 -4.09
C THR A 20 -22.43 18.46 -5.33
N VAL A 21 -22.15 19.02 -6.50
CA VAL A 21 -22.27 18.33 -7.81
C VAL A 21 -21.29 17.17 -7.88
N TRP A 22 -20.06 17.35 -7.40
CA TRP A 22 -19.06 16.28 -7.34
C TRP A 22 -19.52 15.10 -6.47
N ASN A 23 -20.02 15.38 -5.26
CA ASN A 23 -20.48 14.34 -4.34
C ASN A 23 -21.72 13.60 -4.86
N GLU A 24 -22.60 14.28 -5.58
CA GLU A 24 -23.79 13.68 -6.22
C GLU A 24 -23.39 12.80 -7.40
N ALA A 25 -22.46 13.26 -8.25
CA ALA A 25 -21.91 12.46 -9.35
C ALA A 25 -21.22 11.19 -8.83
N MET A 26 -20.45 11.28 -7.75
CA MET A 26 -19.77 10.12 -7.15
C MET A 26 -20.74 9.11 -6.54
N LYS A 27 -21.87 9.56 -5.98
CA LYS A 27 -22.94 8.68 -5.50
C LYS A 27 -23.61 7.93 -6.65
N ASN A 28 -23.82 8.57 -7.79
CA ASN A 28 -24.45 7.93 -8.95
C ASN A 28 -23.59 6.82 -9.58
N ILE A 29 -22.25 6.87 -9.40
CA ILE A 29 -21.30 5.92 -9.98
C ILE A 29 -20.89 4.84 -8.96
N ASP A 30 -21.37 4.93 -7.72
CA ASP A 30 -21.09 3.97 -6.62
C ASP A 30 -19.57 3.77 -6.38
N CYS A 31 -18.80 4.86 -6.48
CA CYS A 31 -17.34 4.84 -6.31
C CYS A 31 -16.94 5.20 -4.87
N GLU A 32 -16.34 4.26 -4.15
CA GLU A 32 -15.81 4.47 -2.78
C GLU A 32 -14.54 5.34 -2.73
N ILE A 33 -13.90 5.61 -3.87
CA ILE A 33 -12.61 6.30 -3.94
C ILE A 33 -12.83 7.82 -3.89
N GLN A 34 -12.51 8.44 -2.75
CA GLN A 34 -12.62 9.90 -2.57
C GLN A 34 -11.41 10.68 -3.10
N ILE A 35 -10.22 10.06 -3.14
CA ILE A 35 -8.96 10.71 -3.53
C ILE A 35 -8.30 9.89 -4.63
N PHE A 36 -7.99 10.54 -5.75
CA PHE A 36 -7.25 9.93 -6.84
C PHE A 36 -5.75 10.20 -6.68
N ASN A 37 -4.94 9.16 -6.87
CA ASN A 37 -3.49 9.27 -6.86
C ASN A 37 -2.95 9.32 -8.31
N THR A 38 -2.16 10.36 -8.63
CA THR A 38 -1.55 10.61 -9.94
C THR A 38 -1.00 9.37 -10.66
N HIS A 39 -0.24 8.53 -9.94
CA HIS A 39 0.50 7.39 -10.52
C HIS A 39 -0.27 6.06 -10.50
N GLN A 40 -1.45 6.04 -9.88
CA GLN A 40 -2.31 4.86 -9.85
C GLN A 40 -3.14 4.75 -11.15
N ILE A 41 -3.45 3.52 -11.55
CA ILE A 41 -4.28 3.24 -12.72
C ILE A 41 -5.67 2.84 -12.24
N TYR A 42 -6.66 3.51 -12.79
CA TYR A 42 -8.09 3.30 -12.54
C TYR A 42 -8.76 2.67 -13.78
N PRO A 43 -9.99 2.15 -13.68
CA PRO A 43 -10.74 1.64 -14.82
C PRO A 43 -10.91 2.68 -15.94
N ASP A 44 -11.00 2.23 -17.19
CA ASP A 44 -11.16 3.12 -18.35
C ASP A 44 -12.61 3.64 -18.51
N ASN A 45 -13.57 3.07 -17.79
CA ASN A 45 -14.98 3.49 -17.82
C ASN A 45 -15.24 4.76 -17.00
N LEU A 46 -14.38 5.04 -16.02
CA LEU A 46 -14.66 6.05 -15.00
C LEU A 46 -14.83 7.47 -15.56
N ILE A 47 -14.04 7.89 -16.57
CA ILE A 47 -14.20 9.23 -17.17
C ILE A 47 -15.50 9.34 -17.98
N PRO A 48 -15.83 8.40 -18.89
CA PRO A 48 -17.14 8.37 -19.53
C PRO A 48 -18.31 8.35 -18.55
N ASP A 49 -18.24 7.52 -17.50
CA ASP A 49 -19.29 7.40 -16.49
C ASP A 49 -19.45 8.72 -15.69
N LEU A 50 -18.32 9.36 -15.33
CA LEU A 50 -18.31 10.70 -14.72
C LEU A 50 -18.91 11.77 -15.63
N ALA A 51 -18.59 11.74 -16.92
CA ALA A 51 -19.14 12.68 -17.88
C ALA A 51 -20.65 12.49 -18.05
N ALA A 52 -21.14 11.25 -18.06
CA ALA A 52 -22.57 10.94 -18.11
C ALA A 52 -23.29 11.42 -16.85
N ALA A 53 -22.78 11.10 -15.66
CA ALA A 53 -23.37 11.53 -14.39
C ALA A 53 -23.40 13.07 -14.26
N ILE A 54 -22.32 13.76 -14.61
CA ILE A 54 -22.26 15.23 -14.57
C ILE A 54 -23.17 15.85 -15.63
N SER A 55 -23.29 15.23 -16.81
CA SER A 55 -24.22 15.67 -17.86
C SER A 55 -25.67 15.62 -17.38
N GLU A 56 -26.07 14.57 -16.66
CA GLU A 56 -27.41 14.45 -16.07
C GLU A 56 -27.68 15.51 -15.00
N ILE A 57 -26.70 15.79 -14.13
CA ILE A 57 -26.86 16.75 -13.02
C ILE A 57 -26.86 18.20 -13.53
N VAL A 58 -25.94 18.55 -14.45
CA VAL A 58 -25.74 19.92 -14.94
C VAL A 58 -26.69 20.26 -16.09
N GLY A 59 -27.23 19.26 -16.79
CA GLY A 59 -28.13 19.43 -17.94
C GLY A 59 -27.43 19.88 -19.23
N LYS A 60 -26.10 19.80 -19.29
CA LYS A 60 -25.30 20.03 -20.51
C LYS A 60 -25.13 18.73 -21.30
N PRO A 61 -24.99 18.76 -22.64
CA PRO A 61 -24.80 17.54 -23.41
C PRO A 61 -23.44 16.89 -23.08
N TYR A 62 -23.41 15.55 -23.12
CA TYR A 62 -22.22 14.74 -22.83
C TYR A 62 -20.95 15.22 -23.56
N ASN A 63 -21.08 15.61 -24.83
CA ASN A 63 -19.94 16.06 -25.63
C ASN A 63 -19.28 17.32 -25.07
N ASP A 64 -20.07 18.27 -24.54
CA ASP A 64 -19.55 19.52 -23.97
C ASP A 64 -18.81 19.26 -22.66
N ILE A 65 -19.29 18.28 -21.86
CA ILE A 65 -18.61 17.85 -20.63
C ILE A 65 -17.28 17.15 -20.96
N MET A 66 -17.26 16.31 -22.01
CA MET A 66 -16.02 15.67 -22.46
C MET A 66 -15.00 16.69 -23.01
N GLU A 67 -15.45 17.70 -23.76
CA GLU A 67 -14.59 18.81 -24.20
C GLU A 67 -14.08 19.60 -22.98
N PHE A 68 -14.95 19.91 -22.01
CA PHE A 68 -14.58 20.54 -20.75
C PHE A 68 -13.48 19.77 -20.00
N PHE A 69 -13.58 18.44 -19.87
CA PHE A 69 -12.53 17.63 -19.25
C PHE A 69 -11.19 17.76 -19.98
N GLY A 70 -11.21 17.89 -21.31
CA GLY A 70 -10.01 18.16 -22.10
C GLY A 70 -9.34 19.48 -21.74
N HIS A 71 -10.13 20.54 -21.56
CA HIS A 71 -9.65 21.84 -21.09
C HIS A 71 -9.05 21.75 -19.67
N CYS A 72 -9.74 21.07 -18.74
CA CYS A 72 -9.27 20.87 -17.37
C CYS A 72 -7.91 20.19 -17.32
N PHE A 73 -7.70 19.17 -18.14
CA PHE A 73 -6.45 18.43 -18.17
C PHE A 73 -5.27 19.33 -18.55
N VAL A 74 -5.40 20.13 -19.61
CA VAL A 74 -4.31 21.02 -20.07
C VAL A 74 -3.99 22.09 -19.02
N ARG A 75 -5.02 22.67 -18.37
CA ARG A 75 -4.81 23.63 -17.27
C ARG A 75 -4.11 22.99 -16.08
N PHE A 76 -4.48 21.76 -15.73
CA PHE A 76 -3.84 21.01 -14.64
C PHE A 76 -2.39 20.63 -14.98
N PHE A 77 -2.15 20.27 -16.25
CA PHE A 77 -0.85 19.87 -16.77
C PHE A 77 0.22 20.96 -16.58
N THR A 78 -0.17 22.23 -16.64
CA THR A 78 0.71 23.38 -16.36
C THR A 78 1.21 23.40 -14.91
N ASN A 79 0.43 22.93 -13.92
CA ASN A 79 0.85 22.91 -12.52
C ASN A 79 2.03 21.95 -12.26
N PHE A 80 2.22 20.95 -13.13
CA PHE A 80 3.34 19.99 -13.06
C PHE A 80 4.59 20.46 -13.83
N GLY A 81 4.58 21.67 -14.41
CA GLY A 81 5.70 22.22 -15.16
C GLY A 81 5.92 21.58 -16.53
N TYR A 82 4.91 20.86 -17.05
CA TYR A 82 4.99 20.31 -18.41
C TYR A 82 4.69 21.34 -19.51
N ASP A 83 4.36 22.58 -19.14
CA ASP A 83 4.15 23.68 -20.09
C ASP A 83 5.45 24.05 -20.82
N GLU A 84 6.58 23.98 -20.14
CA GLU A 84 7.91 24.17 -20.75
C GLU A 84 8.16 23.12 -21.82
N LEU A 85 7.73 21.88 -21.58
CA LEU A 85 7.92 20.78 -22.52
C LEU A 85 7.11 21.01 -23.80
N ILE A 86 5.84 21.43 -23.70
CA ILE A 86 5.01 21.76 -24.86
C ILE A 86 5.63 22.94 -25.63
N LYS A 87 6.01 24.03 -24.95
CA LYS A 87 6.65 25.20 -25.57
C LYS A 87 7.98 24.87 -26.25
N ALA A 88 8.73 23.91 -25.72
CA ALA A 88 10.01 23.47 -26.28
C ALA A 88 9.88 22.61 -27.54
N THR A 89 8.72 22.00 -27.80
CA THR A 89 8.56 21.09 -28.95
C THR A 89 8.67 21.77 -30.31
N GLY A 90 8.20 23.01 -30.45
CA GLY A 90 8.14 23.68 -31.74
C GLY A 90 7.70 25.14 -31.62
N ARG A 91 8.07 25.94 -32.61
CA ARG A 91 7.69 27.37 -32.69
C ARG A 91 6.26 27.52 -33.23
N TYR A 92 5.86 26.60 -34.09
CA TYR A 92 4.55 26.59 -34.72
C TYR A 92 3.69 25.43 -34.21
N PHE A 93 2.37 25.63 -34.17
CA PHE A 93 1.43 24.61 -33.73
C PHE A 93 1.52 23.32 -34.57
N CYS A 94 1.78 23.42 -35.88
CA CYS A 94 2.01 22.24 -36.73
C CYS A 94 3.23 21.41 -36.32
N GLU A 95 4.31 22.03 -35.83
CA GLU A 95 5.52 21.32 -35.37
C GLU A 95 5.23 20.56 -34.08
N PHE A 96 4.48 21.18 -33.16
CA PHE A 96 3.96 20.50 -31.98
C PHE A 96 3.10 19.28 -32.35
N LEU A 97 2.13 19.43 -33.26
CA LEU A 97 1.27 18.32 -33.71
C LEU A 97 2.10 17.18 -34.33
N SER A 98 3.16 17.51 -35.08
CA SER A 98 4.04 16.51 -35.69
C SER A 98 4.92 15.75 -34.68
N SER A 99 5.17 16.33 -33.51
CA SER A 99 6.06 15.80 -32.47
C SER A 99 5.33 15.21 -31.26
N MET A 100 4.00 15.22 -31.25
CA MET A 100 3.16 14.76 -30.14
C MET A 100 3.44 13.29 -29.76
N ASP A 101 3.63 12.41 -30.74
CA ASP A 101 3.94 11.00 -30.48
C ASP A 101 5.31 10.82 -29.78
N ASN A 102 6.28 11.70 -30.08
CA ASN A 102 7.59 11.68 -29.42
C ASN A 102 7.48 12.14 -27.96
N LEU A 103 6.64 13.15 -27.69
CA LEU A 103 6.34 13.61 -26.33
C LEU A 103 5.68 12.50 -25.51
N HIS A 104 4.68 11.82 -26.08
CA HIS A 104 4.04 10.67 -25.44
C HIS A 104 5.01 9.54 -25.13
N LEU A 105 6.00 9.29 -26.01
CA LEU A 105 7.04 8.31 -25.76
C LEU A 105 7.91 8.71 -24.56
N GLN A 106 8.24 10.00 -24.44
CA GLN A 106 9.01 10.53 -23.31
C GLN A 106 8.22 10.46 -21.99
N MET A 107 6.93 10.80 -22.03
CA MET A 107 6.05 10.71 -20.85
C MET A 107 5.88 9.28 -20.34
N ARG A 108 6.15 8.26 -21.16
CA ARG A 108 6.12 6.85 -20.74
C ARG A 108 7.24 6.49 -19.77
N PHE A 109 8.31 7.28 -19.66
CA PHE A 109 9.32 7.07 -18.62
C PHE A 109 8.77 7.35 -17.23
N THR A 110 7.99 8.42 -17.09
CA THR A 110 7.26 8.76 -15.87
C THR A 110 6.06 7.83 -15.68
N TYR A 111 5.29 7.59 -16.74
CA TYR A 111 4.07 6.78 -16.74
C TYR A 111 4.28 5.45 -17.49
N ARG A 112 4.97 4.50 -16.84
CA ARG A 112 5.43 3.23 -17.46
C ARG A 112 4.36 2.40 -18.18
N LYS A 113 3.13 2.40 -17.65
CA LYS A 113 2.00 1.61 -18.18
C LYS A 113 1.08 2.45 -19.07
N MET A 114 1.51 3.65 -19.48
CA MET A 114 0.70 4.53 -20.33
C MET A 114 0.51 3.92 -21.71
N LYS A 115 -0.75 3.83 -22.13
CA LYS A 115 -1.16 3.53 -23.50
C LYS A 115 -1.48 4.84 -24.20
N SER A 116 -0.50 5.38 -24.92
CA SER A 116 -0.66 6.66 -25.61
C SER A 116 -1.42 6.48 -26.92
N PRO A 117 -2.33 7.39 -27.28
CA PRO A 117 -2.85 7.46 -28.63
C PRO A 117 -1.74 7.91 -29.59
N SER A 118 -1.86 7.52 -30.86
CA SER A 118 -0.99 8.01 -31.93
C SER A 118 -1.69 9.13 -32.70
N MET A 119 -0.93 10.18 -33.00
CA MET A 119 -1.38 11.36 -33.71
C MET A 119 -0.47 11.62 -34.91
N GLN A 120 -1.04 11.58 -36.11
CA GLN A 120 -0.32 11.79 -37.35
C GLN A 120 -0.84 13.04 -38.05
N LEU A 121 0.07 13.96 -38.37
CA LEU A 121 -0.25 15.15 -39.14
C LEU A 121 -0.32 14.77 -40.62
N GLY A 122 -1.47 14.99 -41.25
CA GLY A 122 -1.71 14.75 -42.66
C GLY A 122 -1.43 15.99 -43.51
N ALA A 123 -2.38 16.34 -44.39
CA ALA A 123 -2.28 17.52 -45.24
C ALA A 123 -2.28 18.81 -44.40
N VAL A 124 -1.46 19.78 -44.82
CA VAL A 124 -1.32 21.08 -44.18
C VAL A 124 -1.54 22.17 -45.22
N ASP A 125 -2.42 23.13 -44.91
CA ASP A 125 -2.81 24.24 -45.76
C ASP A 125 -2.51 25.58 -45.07
N ASN A 126 -2.78 26.69 -45.76
CA ASN A 126 -2.68 28.05 -45.20
C ASN A 126 -3.71 28.31 -44.09
N ASP A 127 -4.88 27.68 -44.19
CA ASP A 127 -6.02 27.91 -43.29
C ASP A 127 -6.22 26.76 -42.29
N GLY A 128 -5.25 25.84 -42.18
CA GLY A 128 -5.35 24.75 -41.21
C GLY A 128 -4.53 23.51 -41.52
N ALA A 129 -4.88 22.40 -40.85
CA ALA A 129 -4.25 21.10 -41.04
C ALA A 129 -5.24 19.94 -40.80
N VAL A 130 -4.90 18.76 -41.32
CA VAL A 130 -5.64 17.52 -41.06
C VAL A 130 -4.85 16.66 -40.08
N LEU A 131 -5.51 16.23 -38.99
CA LEU A 131 -4.91 15.37 -37.97
C LEU A 131 -5.61 14.01 -37.96
N ILE A 132 -4.83 12.93 -38.02
CA ILE A 132 -5.32 11.56 -37.91
C ILE A 132 -5.02 11.06 -36.50
N TYR A 133 -6.08 10.79 -35.75
CA TYR A 133 -6.01 10.25 -34.39
C TYR A 133 -6.31 8.75 -34.41
N ARG A 134 -5.42 7.96 -33.78
CA ARG A 134 -5.59 6.53 -33.59
C ARG A 134 -5.49 6.18 -32.11
N SER A 135 -6.45 5.41 -31.62
CA SER A 135 -6.51 5.01 -30.21
C SER A 135 -7.09 3.61 -30.04
N SER A 136 -6.65 2.94 -28.98
CA SER A 136 -7.26 1.69 -28.53
C SER A 136 -8.55 1.90 -27.73
N ARG A 137 -8.84 3.14 -27.31
CA ARG A 137 -10.01 3.53 -26.52
C ARG A 137 -11.02 4.30 -27.37
N CYS A 138 -12.30 3.98 -27.22
CA CYS A 138 -13.41 4.71 -27.84
C CYS A 138 -13.95 5.82 -26.92
N GLY A 139 -14.62 6.82 -27.51
CA GLY A 139 -15.32 7.88 -26.77
C GLY A 139 -14.45 9.07 -26.33
N PHE A 140 -13.17 9.11 -26.71
CA PHE A 140 -12.22 10.18 -26.32
C PHE A 140 -11.95 11.22 -27.44
N SER A 141 -12.68 11.17 -28.55
CA SER A 141 -12.52 12.15 -29.65
C SER A 141 -12.81 13.59 -29.20
N LYS A 142 -13.87 13.77 -28.42
CA LYS A 142 -14.28 15.07 -27.86
C LYS A 142 -13.34 15.56 -26.76
N TYR A 143 -12.85 14.65 -25.94
CA TYR A 143 -11.80 14.93 -24.97
C TYR A 143 -10.56 15.55 -25.63
N LEU A 144 -10.07 14.93 -26.71
CA LEU A 144 -8.93 15.44 -27.47
C LEU A 144 -9.22 16.82 -28.08
N THR A 145 -10.46 17.05 -28.54
CA THR A 145 -10.86 18.34 -29.10
C THR A 145 -10.67 19.47 -28.08
N GLY A 146 -11.14 19.28 -26.85
CA GLY A 146 -10.93 20.25 -25.76
C GLY A 146 -9.46 20.48 -25.44
N GLN A 147 -8.65 19.40 -25.41
CA GLN A 147 -7.20 19.52 -25.19
C GLN A 147 -6.52 20.37 -26.27
N LEU A 148 -6.79 20.10 -27.55
CA LEU A 148 -6.19 20.84 -28.67
C LEU A 148 -6.57 22.31 -28.65
N CYS A 149 -7.85 22.63 -28.37
CA CYS A 149 -8.33 24.00 -28.25
C CYS A 149 -7.64 24.77 -27.10
N GLU A 150 -7.50 24.15 -25.93
CA GLU A 150 -6.84 24.78 -24.78
C GLU A 150 -5.34 24.99 -25.04
N ILE A 151 -4.67 24.02 -25.67
CA ILE A 151 -3.25 24.13 -26.02
C ILE A 151 -3.02 25.28 -27.02
N ALA A 152 -3.85 25.35 -28.07
CA ALA A 152 -3.78 26.39 -29.09
C ALA A 152 -3.98 27.79 -28.48
N THR A 153 -4.95 27.92 -27.57
CA THR A 153 -5.26 29.19 -26.91
C THR A 153 -4.18 29.59 -25.90
N THR A 154 -3.78 28.66 -25.02
CA THR A 154 -2.91 28.96 -23.87
C THR A 154 -1.44 29.11 -24.26
N PHE A 155 -0.95 28.28 -25.19
CA PHE A 155 0.48 28.22 -25.51
C PHE A 155 0.83 28.92 -26.82
N PHE A 156 -0.08 28.92 -27.80
CA PHE A 156 0.17 29.49 -29.13
C PHE A 156 -0.66 30.75 -29.43
N ASN A 157 -1.49 31.22 -28.48
CA ASN A 157 -2.35 32.40 -28.63
C ASN A 157 -3.16 32.41 -29.94
N MET A 158 -3.74 31.27 -30.30
CA MET A 158 -4.50 31.10 -31.53
C MET A 158 -5.86 30.46 -31.26
N ASP A 159 -6.88 30.94 -31.98
CA ASP A 159 -8.23 30.38 -31.93
C ASP A 159 -8.31 29.19 -32.89
N LEU A 160 -8.56 28.01 -32.33
CA LEU A 160 -8.60 26.74 -33.06
C LEU A 160 -10.04 26.25 -33.18
N LYS A 161 -10.49 25.99 -34.41
CA LYS A 161 -11.77 25.33 -34.66
C LYS A 161 -11.54 23.91 -35.16
N VAL A 162 -12.07 22.93 -34.44
CA VAL A 162 -11.90 21.51 -34.75
C VAL A 162 -13.20 20.94 -35.33
N ARG A 163 -13.10 20.28 -36.49
CA ARG A 163 -14.21 19.55 -37.13
C ARG A 163 -13.82 18.11 -37.35
N ILE A 164 -14.76 17.18 -37.17
CA ILE A 164 -14.54 15.76 -37.44
C ILE A 164 -14.92 15.49 -38.89
N LEU A 165 -13.98 15.00 -39.71
CA LEU A 165 -14.20 14.65 -41.11
C LEU A 165 -14.70 13.22 -41.26
N GLU A 166 -13.97 12.29 -40.66
CA GLU A 166 -14.28 10.86 -40.69
C GLU A 166 -14.10 10.29 -39.28
N SER A 167 -15.00 9.41 -38.87
CA SER A 167 -14.88 8.69 -37.60
C SER A 167 -15.19 7.21 -37.82
N GLN A 168 -14.25 6.36 -37.44
CA GLN A 168 -14.38 4.91 -37.49
C GLN A 168 -14.29 4.36 -36.08
N ASN A 169 -15.28 3.55 -35.68
CA ASN A 169 -15.32 2.86 -34.39
C ASN A 169 -15.39 3.77 -33.14
N ASP A 170 -15.72 5.05 -33.28
CA ASP A 170 -15.89 5.97 -32.15
C ASP A 170 -17.35 5.95 -31.66
N VAL A 171 -17.63 5.09 -30.68
CA VAL A 171 -18.96 4.96 -30.07
C VAL A 171 -18.95 5.70 -28.72
N GLN A 172 -20.02 6.46 -28.45
CA GLN A 172 -20.23 7.09 -27.14
C GLN A 172 -20.40 6.03 -26.05
N GLY A 173 -19.65 6.13 -24.95
CA GLY A 173 -19.76 5.21 -23.80
C GLY A 173 -19.20 3.80 -24.01
N GLY A 174 -18.53 3.51 -25.14
CA GLY A 174 -17.84 2.23 -25.34
C GLY A 174 -16.47 2.22 -24.63
N THR A 175 -16.11 1.13 -23.97
CA THR A 175 -14.81 0.99 -23.27
C THR A 175 -14.01 -0.24 -23.67
N THR A 176 -14.59 -1.10 -24.51
CA THR A 176 -13.89 -2.21 -25.18
C THR A 176 -13.69 -1.86 -26.66
N ALA A 177 -12.46 -2.06 -27.15
CA ALA A 177 -12.17 -1.97 -28.58
C ALA A 177 -13.13 -2.88 -29.35
N PRO A 178 -13.74 -2.44 -30.48
CA PRO A 178 -14.64 -3.29 -31.23
C PRO A 178 -13.92 -4.57 -31.69
N ILE A 179 -14.46 -5.72 -31.30
CA ILE A 179 -13.96 -7.04 -31.70
C ILE A 179 -14.47 -7.32 -33.11
N SER A 180 -13.58 -7.64 -34.05
CA SER A 180 -14.02 -8.13 -35.37
C SER A 180 -14.54 -9.57 -35.30
N ILE A 181 -15.41 -9.97 -36.24
CA ILE A 181 -15.93 -11.35 -36.40
C ILE A 181 -14.79 -12.39 -36.53
N ASN A 182 -13.56 -11.96 -36.85
CA ASN A 182 -12.36 -12.79 -36.98
C ASN A 182 -11.36 -12.67 -35.79
N GLY A 183 -11.77 -12.13 -34.64
CA GLY A 183 -10.99 -12.20 -33.40
C GLY A 183 -9.82 -11.21 -33.24
N GLY A 184 -9.65 -10.25 -34.17
CA GLY A 184 -8.70 -9.13 -34.00
C GLY A 184 -9.33 -7.89 -33.33
N LEU A 185 -8.57 -7.20 -32.46
CA LEU A 185 -8.90 -5.86 -31.95
C LEU A 185 -8.94 -4.86 -33.12
N LYS A 186 -10.00 -4.05 -33.24
CA LYS A 186 -10.00 -2.86 -34.11
C LYS A 186 -9.68 -1.61 -33.31
N ASP A 187 -8.72 -0.82 -33.79
CA ASP A 187 -8.44 0.51 -33.26
C ASP A 187 -9.49 1.54 -33.72
N VAL A 188 -9.69 2.57 -32.92
CA VAL A 188 -10.52 3.74 -33.23
C VAL A 188 -9.68 4.70 -34.06
N THR A 189 -10.19 5.13 -35.21
CA THR A 189 -9.51 6.09 -36.08
C THR A 189 -10.45 7.26 -36.37
N VAL A 190 -9.98 8.48 -36.06
CA VAL A 190 -10.74 9.72 -36.27
C VAL A 190 -9.88 10.70 -37.05
N LYS A 191 -10.42 11.26 -38.14
CA LYS A 191 -9.77 12.34 -38.90
C LYS A 191 -10.38 13.67 -38.50
N PHE A 192 -9.55 14.57 -37.98
CA PHE A 192 -9.91 15.92 -37.62
C PHE A 192 -9.42 16.91 -38.68
N ARG A 193 -10.25 17.89 -38.99
CA ARG A 193 -9.86 19.13 -39.65
C ARG A 193 -9.67 20.21 -38.58
N LEU A 194 -8.47 20.77 -38.53
CA LEU A 194 -8.07 21.83 -37.63
C LEU A 194 -8.02 23.12 -38.45
N ASP A 195 -8.95 24.03 -38.22
CA ASP A 195 -9.01 25.33 -38.91
C ASP A 195 -8.36 26.40 -38.02
N PHE A 196 -7.27 26.99 -38.50
CA PHE A 196 -6.50 28.06 -37.83
C PHE A 196 -5.60 28.79 -38.84
N ASP A 197 -5.14 30.00 -38.51
CA ASP A 197 -4.22 30.75 -39.38
C ASP A 197 -2.81 30.14 -39.37
N ASN A 198 -2.45 29.47 -40.47
CA ASN A 198 -1.20 28.74 -40.62
C ASN A 198 -0.24 29.38 -41.64
N ARG A 199 -0.51 30.61 -42.07
CA ARG A 199 0.26 31.31 -43.11
C ARG A 199 1.74 31.47 -42.76
N ALA A 200 2.06 31.73 -41.49
CA ALA A 200 3.43 31.88 -41.02
C ALA A 200 4.25 30.58 -41.15
N TYR A 201 3.64 29.44 -40.82
CA TYR A 201 4.27 28.13 -40.97
C TYR A 201 4.43 27.73 -42.45
N MET A 202 3.44 28.05 -43.30
CA MET A 202 3.55 27.83 -44.74
C MET A 202 4.65 28.69 -45.38
N ALA A 203 4.78 29.96 -44.99
CA ALA A 203 5.88 30.81 -45.42
C ALA A 203 7.24 30.24 -44.97
N TYR A 204 7.36 29.76 -43.73
CA TYR A 204 8.55 29.09 -43.24
C TYR A 204 8.89 27.83 -44.05
N LYS A 205 7.92 26.97 -44.33
CA LYS A 205 8.10 25.75 -45.14
C LYS A 205 8.51 26.06 -46.57
N VAL A 206 7.93 27.11 -47.17
CA VAL A 206 8.27 27.59 -48.51
C VAL A 206 9.66 28.24 -48.55
N HIS A 207 10.08 28.96 -47.52
CA HIS A 207 11.44 29.52 -47.42
C HIS A 207 12.50 28.44 -47.11
N SER A 208 12.10 27.33 -46.49
CA SER A 208 12.98 26.18 -46.26
C SER A 208 13.16 25.32 -47.52
N SER A 209 12.15 25.25 -48.39
CA SER A 209 12.33 24.72 -49.75
C SER A 209 13.04 25.76 -50.64
N ALA A 210 14.34 25.58 -50.86
CA ALA A 210 15.14 26.49 -51.68
C ALA A 210 14.50 26.77 -53.05
N HIS A 211 14.64 28.00 -53.55
CA HIS A 211 14.19 28.41 -54.87
C HIS A 211 14.75 27.45 -55.95
N PRO A 212 14.02 27.07 -57.02
CA PRO A 212 14.48 26.08 -58.01
C PRO A 212 15.86 26.36 -58.61
N SER A 213 16.26 27.63 -58.70
CA SER A 213 17.57 28.08 -59.18
C SER A 213 18.73 27.86 -58.20
N GLN A 214 18.45 27.57 -56.92
CA GLN A 214 19.43 27.25 -55.87
C GLN A 214 19.56 25.73 -55.61
N GLN A 215 18.76 24.90 -56.28
CA GLN A 215 18.71 23.45 -56.10
C GLN A 215 19.78 22.68 -56.89
N ILE A 216 20.57 23.36 -57.73
CA ILE A 216 21.67 22.72 -58.47
C ILE A 216 22.91 22.67 -57.54
N LEU A 217 22.82 21.86 -56.50
CA LEU A 217 23.99 21.41 -55.77
C LEU A 217 24.60 20.23 -56.54
N PRO A 218 25.93 20.04 -56.51
CA PRO A 218 26.55 18.86 -57.10
C PRO A 218 26.03 17.59 -56.41
N ASP A 219 25.79 16.54 -57.19
CA ASP A 219 25.32 15.26 -56.69
C ASP A 219 26.28 14.71 -55.62
N ILE A 220 25.72 14.34 -54.46
CA ILE A 220 26.49 13.77 -53.36
C ILE A 220 26.43 12.24 -53.49
N SER A 221 27.59 11.59 -53.45
CA SER A 221 27.64 10.12 -53.41
C SER A 221 26.99 9.60 -52.12
N ILE A 222 26.17 8.55 -52.25
CA ILE A 222 25.55 7.87 -51.13
C ILE A 222 26.58 7.22 -50.19
N ASP A 223 27.79 6.92 -50.69
CA ASP A 223 28.89 6.38 -49.88
C ASP A 223 29.34 7.41 -48.83
N LEU A 224 29.33 8.70 -49.17
CA LEU A 224 29.64 9.76 -48.20
C LEU A 224 28.60 9.80 -47.08
N LEU A 225 27.33 9.55 -47.42
CA LEU A 225 26.25 9.50 -46.44
C LEU A 225 26.41 8.30 -45.50
N PHE A 226 26.75 7.11 -46.02
CA PHE A 226 27.03 5.93 -45.19
C PHE A 226 28.30 6.05 -44.36
N ASN A 227 29.30 6.79 -44.82
CA ASN A 227 30.49 7.12 -44.03
C ASN A 227 30.16 8.07 -42.87
N LEU A 228 29.28 9.04 -43.10
CA LEU A 228 28.82 9.94 -42.04
C LEU A 228 27.88 9.21 -41.06
N PHE A 229 27.02 8.33 -41.56
CA PHE A 229 26.07 7.56 -40.77
C PHE A 229 26.32 6.04 -40.89
N PRO A 230 27.25 5.48 -40.10
CA PRO A 230 27.58 4.05 -40.16
C PRO A 230 26.40 3.13 -39.83
N PHE A 231 25.38 3.66 -39.14
CA PHE A 231 24.12 2.98 -38.86
C PHE A 231 22.96 3.59 -39.64
N ALA A 232 23.08 3.68 -40.97
CA ALA A 232 21.96 4.04 -41.86
C ALA A 232 21.51 2.86 -42.72
N LEU A 233 20.22 2.82 -43.05
CA LEU A 233 19.62 1.80 -43.91
C LEU A 233 18.78 2.44 -44.99
N LEU A 234 18.92 2.01 -46.23
CA LEU A 234 18.14 2.45 -47.38
C LEU A 234 17.19 1.33 -47.80
N ILE A 235 15.91 1.66 -47.97
CA ILE A 235 14.82 0.71 -48.23
C ILE A 235 14.05 1.17 -49.47
N ASP A 236 13.82 0.25 -50.40
CA ASP A 236 13.02 0.49 -51.61
C ASP A 236 11.51 0.38 -51.37
N ARG A 237 10.70 0.75 -52.38
CA ARG A 237 9.24 0.56 -52.38
C ARG A 237 8.78 -0.87 -52.12
N GLU A 238 9.58 -1.84 -52.54
CA GLU A 238 9.31 -3.27 -52.32
C GLU A 238 9.66 -3.74 -50.89
N MET A 239 10.05 -2.83 -50.00
CA MET A 239 10.50 -3.10 -48.63
C MET A 239 11.76 -3.98 -48.59
N CYS A 240 12.65 -3.79 -49.57
CA CYS A 240 13.93 -4.46 -49.69
C CYS A 240 15.07 -3.49 -49.33
N VAL A 241 16.11 -4.00 -48.66
CA VAL A 241 17.29 -3.19 -48.32
C VAL A 241 18.13 -2.93 -49.57
N CYS A 242 18.21 -1.68 -50.02
CA CYS A 242 19.01 -1.23 -51.17
C CYS A 242 20.38 -0.71 -50.80
N GLY A 243 20.62 -0.39 -49.52
CA GLY A 243 21.89 0.12 -49.04
C GLY A 243 21.95 0.08 -47.51
N ALA A 244 23.13 -0.11 -46.95
CA ALA A 244 23.33 -0.13 -45.50
C ALA A 244 24.73 0.42 -45.16
N GLY A 245 24.83 1.12 -44.03
CA GLY A 245 26.10 1.53 -43.48
C GLY A 245 26.94 0.33 -43.03
N GLU A 246 28.26 0.49 -43.06
CA GLU A 246 29.25 -0.57 -42.81
C GLU A 246 28.96 -1.34 -41.50
N LYS A 247 28.61 -0.62 -40.43
CA LYS A 247 28.42 -1.22 -39.10
C LYS A 247 27.13 -2.02 -38.96
N ILE A 248 26.08 -1.68 -39.71
CA ILE A 248 24.87 -2.52 -39.78
C ILE A 248 25.16 -3.83 -40.51
N VAL A 249 25.95 -3.77 -41.58
CA VAL A 249 26.37 -4.95 -42.35
C VAL A 249 27.24 -5.87 -41.49
N ASP A 250 28.19 -5.31 -40.73
CA ASP A 250 29.04 -6.06 -39.80
C ASP A 250 28.23 -6.74 -38.68
N ALA A 251 27.29 -5.99 -38.08
CA ALA A 251 26.41 -6.52 -37.04
C ALA A 251 25.50 -7.64 -37.56
N TRP A 252 24.95 -7.48 -38.76
CA TRP A 252 24.13 -8.50 -39.41
C TRP A 252 24.94 -9.76 -39.74
N SER A 253 26.16 -9.59 -40.26
CA SER A 253 27.06 -10.71 -40.59
C SER A 253 27.46 -11.52 -39.36
N SER A 254 27.78 -10.83 -38.26
CA SER A 254 28.09 -11.44 -36.96
C SER A 254 26.91 -12.24 -36.40
N SER A 255 25.69 -11.74 -36.63
CA SER A 255 24.46 -12.38 -36.15
C SER A 255 23.98 -13.57 -37.01
N ASN A 256 24.49 -13.73 -38.24
CA ASN A 256 24.05 -14.74 -39.22
C ASN A 256 25.13 -15.76 -39.61
N ASN A 257 25.99 -16.16 -38.66
CA ASN A 257 27.08 -17.13 -38.87
C ASN A 257 28.07 -16.73 -39.99
N ASN A 258 28.49 -15.46 -40.05
CA ASN A 258 29.50 -14.96 -41.00
C ASN A 258 29.18 -15.28 -42.47
N LYS A 259 27.92 -15.12 -42.87
CA LYS A 259 27.56 -15.07 -44.30
C LYS A 259 28.10 -13.79 -44.92
N ALA A 260 28.40 -13.82 -46.22
CA ALA A 260 29.01 -12.70 -46.94
C ALA A 260 28.19 -11.39 -46.79
N PRO A 261 28.86 -10.22 -46.66
CA PRO A 261 28.23 -8.92 -46.42
C PRO A 261 27.24 -8.50 -47.52
N ASN A 262 27.46 -8.96 -48.75
CA ASN A 262 26.59 -8.68 -49.91
C ASN A 262 25.19 -9.32 -49.81
N LEU A 263 24.93 -10.16 -48.81
CA LEU A 263 23.67 -10.89 -48.69
C LEU A 263 22.58 -10.11 -47.92
N LEU A 264 22.90 -8.97 -47.31
CA LEU A 264 21.88 -8.08 -46.74
C LEU A 264 21.14 -7.29 -47.84
N MET A 265 21.83 -7.02 -48.95
CA MET A 265 21.33 -6.28 -50.09
C MET A 265 20.24 -7.09 -50.82
N GLY A 266 19.05 -6.51 -50.98
CA GLY A 266 17.89 -7.15 -51.60
C GLY A 266 17.08 -8.07 -50.68
N VAL A 267 17.42 -8.17 -49.39
CA VAL A 267 16.60 -8.91 -48.42
C VAL A 267 15.40 -8.08 -48.01
N LYS A 268 14.22 -8.72 -47.97
CA LYS A 268 13.03 -8.14 -47.36
C LYS A 268 13.30 -7.79 -45.91
N ILE A 269 13.06 -6.53 -45.58
CA ILE A 269 13.32 -5.95 -44.27
C ILE A 269 12.71 -6.75 -43.11
N ASP A 270 11.50 -7.31 -43.26
CA ASP A 270 10.82 -8.14 -42.24
C ASP A 270 11.62 -9.36 -41.78
N LYS A 271 12.47 -9.89 -42.67
CA LYS A 271 13.31 -11.03 -42.35
C LYS A 271 14.55 -10.61 -41.57
N ALA A 272 15.07 -9.42 -41.86
CA ALA A 272 16.31 -8.89 -41.27
C ALA A 272 16.06 -8.16 -39.94
N PHE A 273 14.97 -7.39 -39.87
CA PHE A 273 14.62 -6.53 -38.74
C PHE A 273 13.20 -6.78 -38.28
N THR A 274 12.97 -6.59 -36.99
CA THR A 274 11.65 -6.59 -36.37
C THR A 274 11.38 -5.21 -35.78
N ILE A 275 10.21 -4.62 -36.06
CA ILE A 275 9.78 -3.41 -35.35
C ILE A 275 9.46 -3.80 -33.91
N ARG A 276 10.17 -3.18 -32.97
CA ARG A 276 9.81 -3.21 -31.55
C ARG A 276 8.85 -2.09 -31.20
N ARG A 277 9.06 -0.90 -31.78
CA ARG A 277 8.21 0.28 -31.62
C ARG A 277 8.11 1.08 -32.92
N PRO A 278 6.93 1.62 -33.24
CA PRO A 278 5.64 1.49 -32.54
C PRO A 278 5.04 0.07 -32.62
N GLN A 279 4.27 -0.34 -31.60
CA GLN A 279 3.69 -1.69 -31.52
C GLN A 279 2.41 -1.81 -32.36
N GLY A 280 2.22 -2.93 -33.06
CA GLY A 280 0.99 -3.21 -33.82
C GLY A 280 0.95 -2.69 -35.25
N ILE A 281 2.04 -2.07 -35.73
CA ILE A 281 2.18 -1.63 -37.12
C ILE A 281 2.79 -2.74 -37.97
N VAL A 282 2.14 -3.04 -39.10
CA VAL A 282 2.70 -3.89 -40.16
C VAL A 282 3.75 -3.09 -40.94
N PHE A 283 4.84 -3.75 -41.32
CA PHE A 283 5.98 -3.13 -42.01
C PHE A 283 5.65 -2.91 -43.51
N ASP A 284 4.67 -2.05 -43.79
CA ASP A 284 4.22 -1.71 -45.14
C ASP A 284 4.71 -0.32 -45.55
N TRP A 285 5.01 -0.14 -46.84
CA TRP A 285 5.51 1.13 -47.40
C TRP A 285 4.59 2.32 -47.08
N ASP A 286 3.29 2.18 -47.35
CA ASP A 286 2.33 3.26 -47.12
C ASP A 286 2.22 3.63 -45.64
N THR A 287 2.36 2.65 -44.75
CA THR A 287 2.31 2.90 -43.32
C THR A 287 3.54 3.68 -42.87
N VAL A 288 4.73 3.26 -43.30
CA VAL A 288 5.99 3.94 -42.97
C VAL A 288 6.03 5.34 -43.57
N TYR A 289 5.65 5.49 -44.84
CA TYR A 289 5.61 6.77 -45.55
C TYR A 289 4.72 7.80 -44.86
N ASN A 290 3.56 7.38 -44.36
CA ASN A 290 2.64 8.27 -43.63
C ASN A 290 3.13 8.59 -42.20
N SER A 291 4.10 7.83 -41.67
CA SER A 291 4.61 7.95 -40.30
C SER A 291 6.06 8.44 -40.23
N THR A 292 6.47 9.27 -41.18
CA THR A 292 7.85 9.80 -41.25
C THR A 292 8.30 10.55 -40.01
N THR A 293 7.39 11.09 -39.20
CA THR A 293 7.73 11.83 -37.96
C THR A 293 7.94 10.93 -36.74
N VAL A 294 7.55 9.65 -36.82
CA VAL A 294 7.61 8.71 -35.71
C VAL A 294 9.03 8.14 -35.58
N LEU A 295 9.53 8.07 -34.34
CA LEU A 295 10.76 7.38 -34.03
C LEU A 295 10.53 5.86 -34.01
N PHE A 296 11.22 5.14 -34.89
CA PHE A 296 11.19 3.69 -34.96
C PHE A 296 12.28 3.09 -34.08
N GLU A 297 11.96 1.97 -33.43
CA GLU A 297 12.93 1.09 -32.78
C GLU A 297 12.91 -0.25 -33.50
N LEU A 298 14.00 -0.57 -34.19
CA LEU A 298 14.20 -1.82 -34.91
C LEU A 298 15.16 -2.73 -34.15
N SER A 299 14.79 -4.00 -33.98
CA SER A 299 15.69 -5.05 -33.51
C SER A 299 16.21 -5.87 -34.67
N LEU A 300 17.51 -6.13 -34.67
CA LEU A 300 18.14 -7.05 -35.61
C LEU A 300 17.82 -8.51 -35.24
N ASN A 301 17.27 -9.28 -36.18
CA ASN A 301 16.91 -10.68 -35.92
C ASN A 301 18.15 -11.57 -35.90
N LYS A 302 18.34 -12.37 -34.84
CA LYS A 302 19.39 -13.42 -34.82
C LYS A 302 18.89 -14.69 -35.50
N ALA A 303 19.74 -15.32 -36.33
CA ALA A 303 19.45 -16.69 -36.74
C ALA A 303 19.56 -17.62 -35.53
N LEU A 304 18.46 -18.28 -35.18
CA LEU A 304 18.46 -19.37 -34.18
C LEU A 304 19.49 -20.43 -34.58
N PRO A 305 20.37 -20.87 -33.65
CA PRO A 305 21.37 -21.89 -33.96
C PRO A 305 20.69 -23.20 -34.41
N THR A 306 21.19 -23.78 -35.50
CA THR A 306 20.62 -24.92 -36.25
C THR A 306 20.37 -26.17 -35.40
N LYS A 307 20.97 -26.25 -34.19
CA LYS A 307 20.74 -27.34 -33.22
C LYS A 307 19.38 -27.28 -32.52
N MET A 308 18.74 -26.10 -32.40
CA MET A 308 17.42 -25.97 -31.73
C MET A 308 16.22 -26.25 -32.63
N LYS A 309 16.32 -26.05 -33.96
CA LYS A 309 15.23 -26.41 -34.89
C LYS A 309 14.91 -27.91 -34.85
N LYS A 310 15.89 -28.77 -34.56
CA LYS A 310 15.69 -30.22 -34.35
C LYS A 310 15.05 -30.58 -33.01
N ARG A 311 15.02 -29.66 -32.04
CA ARG A 311 14.41 -29.86 -30.71
C ARG A 311 12.97 -29.38 -30.67
N LEU A 312 12.67 -28.25 -31.31
CA LEU A 312 11.31 -27.69 -31.41
C LEU A 312 10.36 -28.60 -32.21
N SER A 313 10.84 -29.23 -33.29
CA SER A 313 10.03 -30.18 -34.07
C SER A 313 9.73 -31.51 -33.33
N LYS A 314 10.28 -31.72 -32.13
CA LYS A 314 9.97 -32.88 -31.27
C LYS A 314 9.10 -32.53 -30.06
N GLN A 315 8.82 -31.25 -29.81
CA GLN A 315 8.09 -30.78 -28.63
C GLN A 315 6.63 -30.39 -28.89
N GLU A 316 6.17 -30.40 -30.15
CA GLU A 316 4.75 -30.17 -30.50
C GLU A 316 3.84 -31.40 -30.28
N LEU A 317 4.28 -32.39 -29.51
CA LEU A 317 3.50 -33.58 -29.13
C LEU A 317 3.65 -33.85 -27.63
N SER A 318 3.03 -33.02 -26.78
CA SER A 318 2.50 -33.39 -25.45
C SER A 318 2.00 -32.15 -24.68
N ASP A 319 0.92 -31.55 -25.15
CA ASP A 319 0.13 -30.59 -24.36
C ASP A 319 -0.92 -31.34 -23.53
N GLN A 320 -0.55 -31.73 -22.31
CA GLN A 320 -1.46 -32.07 -21.21
C GLN A 320 -0.60 -32.35 -19.96
N GLN A 321 -0.24 -31.29 -19.22
CA GLN A 321 0.13 -31.28 -17.79
C GLN A 321 0.99 -30.04 -17.45
N ARG A 322 0.38 -28.85 -17.34
CA ARG A 322 0.95 -27.72 -16.58
C ARG A 322 -0.14 -26.80 -16.01
N GLU A 323 -0.93 -27.33 -15.09
CA GLU A 323 -1.66 -26.52 -14.10
C GLU A 323 -1.47 -27.15 -12.72
N SER A 324 -0.40 -26.77 -12.03
CA SER A 324 -0.28 -26.79 -10.57
C SER A 324 1.12 -26.32 -10.17
N MET A 325 1.19 -25.50 -9.13
CA MET A 325 2.37 -24.95 -8.43
C MET A 325 2.72 -23.50 -8.78
N THR A 326 1.98 -22.62 -8.11
CA THR A 326 2.40 -21.32 -7.58
C THR A 326 3.70 -21.42 -6.78
N GLY A 327 4.65 -20.50 -6.99
CA GLY A 327 5.87 -20.35 -6.21
C GLY A 327 6.82 -19.34 -6.84
N GLU A 328 7.28 -18.38 -6.05
CA GLU A 328 7.84 -17.08 -6.42
C GLU A 328 9.24 -17.09 -7.08
N SER A 329 9.49 -16.02 -7.84
CA SER A 329 10.76 -15.29 -8.01
C SER A 329 12.06 -16.11 -8.00
N SER A 330 12.46 -16.70 -9.14
CA SER A 330 13.86 -17.15 -9.37
C SER A 330 14.25 -17.34 -10.84
N GLN A 331 13.46 -16.86 -11.83
CA GLN A 331 13.66 -17.22 -13.24
C GLN A 331 14.22 -16.11 -14.15
N GLU A 332 14.33 -14.86 -13.68
CA GLU A 332 14.86 -13.77 -14.52
C GLU A 332 16.40 -13.67 -14.57
N ARG A 333 17.15 -14.43 -13.76
CA ARG A 333 18.62 -14.32 -13.69
C ARG A 333 19.42 -15.26 -14.60
N LYS A 334 18.77 -16.11 -15.43
CA LYS A 334 19.49 -17.07 -16.30
C LYS A 334 19.41 -16.83 -17.81
N ASP A 335 18.61 -15.87 -18.27
CA ASP A 335 18.53 -15.51 -19.70
C ASP A 335 19.55 -14.43 -20.14
N SER A 336 20.36 -13.90 -19.23
CA SER A 336 21.30 -12.79 -19.50
C SER A 336 22.58 -13.16 -20.24
N LYS A 337 22.79 -14.43 -20.63
CA LYS A 337 23.98 -14.89 -21.38
C LYS A 337 23.72 -15.23 -22.85
N LEU A 338 22.52 -14.99 -23.38
CA LEU A 338 22.35 -14.88 -24.83
C LEU A 338 22.73 -13.45 -25.22
N GLY A 339 23.82 -13.28 -25.99
CA GLY A 339 24.26 -11.96 -26.43
C GLY A 339 23.08 -11.13 -26.91
N ARG A 340 22.94 -9.90 -26.41
CA ARG A 340 21.79 -9.04 -26.71
C ARG A 340 21.71 -8.75 -28.21
N THR A 341 20.50 -8.63 -28.75
CA THR A 341 20.25 -8.20 -30.13
C THR A 341 20.55 -6.71 -30.27
N LEU A 342 21.19 -6.30 -31.37
CA LEU A 342 21.40 -4.89 -31.67
C LEU A 342 20.04 -4.19 -31.81
N LEU A 343 19.84 -3.15 -31.00
CA LEU A 343 18.66 -2.30 -31.02
C LEU A 343 19.03 -0.98 -31.67
N LEU A 344 18.32 -0.62 -32.73
CA LEU A 344 18.55 0.59 -33.50
C LEU A 344 17.34 1.51 -33.33
N LYS A 345 17.57 2.75 -32.90
CA LYS A 345 16.53 3.77 -32.77
C LYS A 345 16.78 4.90 -33.74
N GLY A 346 15.78 5.31 -34.50
CA GLY A 346 15.96 6.29 -35.56
C GLY A 346 14.67 6.79 -36.17
N GLN A 347 14.80 7.72 -37.10
CA GLN A 347 13.67 8.23 -37.89
C GLN A 347 13.78 7.72 -39.33
N MET A 348 12.64 7.42 -39.95
CA MET A 348 12.56 7.06 -41.37
C MET A 348 12.18 8.30 -42.17
N MET A 349 12.98 8.61 -43.19
CA MET A 349 12.78 9.77 -44.06
C MET A 349 12.68 9.31 -45.51
N TYR A 350 11.84 9.98 -46.29
CA TYR A 350 11.68 9.70 -47.70
C TYR A 350 12.57 10.59 -48.55
N LEU A 351 13.44 9.98 -49.36
CA LEU A 351 14.29 10.66 -50.32
C LEU A 351 13.59 10.68 -51.68
N LYS A 352 13.19 11.88 -52.12
CA LYS A 352 12.46 12.06 -53.39
C LYS A 352 13.29 11.71 -54.62
N ASP A 353 14.60 11.95 -54.57
CA ASP A 353 15.49 11.82 -55.73
C ASP A 353 15.77 10.36 -56.10
N ILE A 354 15.78 9.46 -55.10
CA ILE A 354 16.08 8.02 -55.25
C ILE A 354 14.79 7.18 -55.12
N ASP A 355 13.66 7.81 -54.77
CA ASP A 355 12.38 7.15 -54.46
C ASP A 355 12.52 6.03 -53.41
N ALA A 356 13.32 6.29 -52.37
CA ALA A 356 13.65 5.31 -51.33
C ALA A 356 13.50 5.91 -49.93
N LEU A 357 13.24 5.07 -48.94
CA LEU A 357 13.21 5.43 -47.52
C LEU A 357 14.60 5.24 -46.92
N ILE A 358 15.13 6.27 -46.27
CA ILE A 358 16.33 6.19 -45.46
C ILE A 358 15.97 6.15 -43.98
N TYR A 359 16.45 5.13 -43.28
CA TYR A 359 16.38 5.02 -41.83
C TYR A 359 17.72 5.46 -41.24
N LEU A 360 17.74 6.66 -40.64
CA LEU A 360 18.89 7.16 -39.90
C LEU A 360 18.72 6.75 -38.45
N CYS A 361 19.57 5.84 -37.97
CA CYS A 361 19.45 5.31 -36.63
C CYS A 361 20.75 5.36 -35.85
N SER A 362 20.61 5.33 -34.53
CA SER A 362 21.71 5.15 -33.60
C SER A 362 21.45 3.89 -32.78
N PRO A 363 22.50 3.14 -32.44
CA PRO A 363 22.34 1.97 -31.59
C PRO A 363 22.00 2.43 -30.17
N LEU A 364 20.99 1.82 -29.57
CA LEU A 364 20.57 2.09 -28.20
C LEU A 364 21.42 1.22 -27.27
N ILE A 365 22.48 1.82 -26.73
CA ILE A 365 23.47 1.16 -25.87
C ILE A 365 23.49 1.89 -24.54
N SER A 366 23.31 1.15 -23.46
CA SER A 366 23.24 1.74 -22.12
C SER A 366 24.56 1.61 -21.37
N ASP A 367 25.38 0.62 -21.73
CA ASP A 367 26.63 0.30 -21.04
C ASP A 367 27.76 -0.07 -22.01
N LEU A 368 29.00 0.15 -21.59
CA LEU A 368 30.20 -0.21 -22.33
C LEU A 368 30.37 -1.74 -22.43
N GLN A 369 29.86 -2.51 -21.46
CA GLN A 369 29.85 -3.97 -21.55
C GLN A 369 28.93 -4.46 -22.67
N GLU A 370 27.76 -3.83 -22.84
CA GLU A 370 26.82 -4.14 -23.94
C GLU A 370 27.46 -3.87 -25.31
N LEU A 371 28.27 -2.81 -25.41
CA LEU A 371 29.00 -2.47 -26.63
C LEU A 371 29.94 -3.62 -27.05
N GLY A 372 30.67 -4.20 -26.08
CA GLY A 372 31.55 -5.35 -26.28
C GLY A 372 30.80 -6.63 -26.67
N ASP A 373 29.67 -6.91 -26.01
CA ASP A 373 28.82 -8.08 -26.33
C ASP A 373 28.20 -8.01 -27.73
N MET A 374 27.99 -6.79 -28.25
CA MET A 374 27.50 -6.55 -29.61
C MET A 374 28.62 -6.53 -30.67
N GLY A 375 29.88 -6.64 -30.26
CA GLY A 375 31.04 -6.58 -31.16
C GLY A 375 31.26 -5.20 -31.79
N LEU A 376 30.70 -4.15 -31.18
CA LEU A 376 30.90 -2.77 -31.59
C LEU A 376 31.98 -2.12 -30.74
N TYR A 377 32.60 -1.08 -31.26
CA TYR A 377 33.55 -0.25 -30.52
C TYR A 377 33.06 1.19 -30.42
N LEU A 378 33.62 1.94 -29.48
CA LEU A 378 33.21 3.33 -29.24
C LEU A 378 33.46 4.23 -30.46
N ASN A 379 34.48 3.90 -31.26
CA ASN A 379 34.80 4.62 -32.50
C ASN A 379 33.84 4.30 -33.65
N ASP A 380 33.07 3.22 -33.55
CA ASP A 380 32.07 2.87 -34.56
C ASP A 380 30.79 3.73 -34.42
N LEU A 381 30.60 4.37 -33.26
CA LEU A 381 29.48 5.28 -33.01
C LEU A 381 29.71 6.63 -33.69
N HIS A 382 28.60 7.26 -34.09
CA HIS A 382 28.62 8.59 -34.70
C HIS A 382 29.36 9.62 -33.82
N ASN A 383 30.36 10.29 -34.38
CA ASN A 383 31.10 11.35 -33.66
C ASN A 383 30.27 12.62 -33.46
N HIS A 384 29.31 12.89 -34.35
CA HIS A 384 28.42 14.06 -34.27
C HIS A 384 27.07 13.74 -33.62
N GLY A 385 26.88 12.50 -33.16
CA GLY A 385 25.65 12.05 -32.51
C GLY A 385 25.81 11.92 -31.00
N LEU A 386 24.68 11.93 -30.29
CA LEU A 386 24.65 11.78 -28.83
C LEU A 386 24.93 10.35 -28.36
N SER A 387 24.99 9.35 -29.26
CA SER A 387 25.16 7.94 -28.88
C SER A 387 26.46 7.68 -28.11
N LYS A 388 27.54 8.37 -28.48
CA LYS A 388 28.83 8.25 -27.80
C LYS A 388 28.77 8.83 -26.39
N GLU A 389 28.17 10.01 -26.24
CA GLU A 389 27.93 10.65 -24.95
C GLU A 389 26.95 9.84 -24.09
N MET A 390 25.93 9.21 -24.67
CA MET A 390 24.99 8.36 -23.95
C MET A 390 25.68 7.14 -23.33
N VAL A 391 26.59 6.49 -24.05
CA VAL A 391 27.39 5.38 -23.50
C VAL A 391 28.31 5.86 -22.37
N PHE A 392 28.90 7.06 -22.48
CA PHE A 392 29.67 7.67 -21.38
C PHE A 392 28.78 8.05 -20.19
N ASN A 393 27.61 8.63 -20.43
CA ASN A 393 26.66 9.06 -19.42
C ASN A 393 26.01 7.89 -18.68
N GLY A 394 25.89 6.72 -19.32
CA GLY A 394 25.47 5.47 -18.66
C GLY A 394 26.29 5.22 -17.40
N PHE A 395 27.61 5.34 -17.50
CA PHE A 395 28.54 5.19 -16.36
C PHE A 395 28.31 6.24 -15.26
N SER A 396 28.11 7.51 -15.62
CA SER A 396 27.83 8.58 -14.64
C SER A 396 26.46 8.42 -13.97
N HIS A 397 25.47 7.85 -14.67
CA HIS A 397 24.13 7.63 -14.12
C HIS A 397 24.10 6.42 -13.16
N TYR A 398 24.97 5.43 -13.32
CA TYR A 398 25.16 4.37 -12.32
C TYR A 398 25.57 4.95 -10.98
N SER A 399 26.57 5.85 -10.93
CA SER A 399 26.97 6.50 -9.67
C SER A 399 25.83 7.28 -9.00
N LYS A 400 24.95 7.89 -9.80
CA LYS A 400 23.75 8.57 -9.28
C LYS A 400 22.69 7.60 -8.78
N LEU A 401 22.51 6.46 -9.44
CA LEU A 401 21.59 5.40 -9.00
C LEU A 401 22.11 4.70 -7.75
N ASP A 402 23.42 4.46 -7.65
CA ASP A 402 24.06 3.89 -6.46
C ASP A 402 23.83 4.82 -5.26
N LEU A 403 24.05 6.13 -5.42
CA LEU A 403 23.76 7.12 -4.37
C LEU A 403 22.26 7.16 -3.98
N LEU A 404 21.35 6.94 -4.94
CA LEU A 404 19.92 6.84 -4.64
C LEU A 404 19.59 5.54 -3.90
N CYS A 405 20.17 4.40 -4.28
CA CYS A 405 20.03 3.14 -3.55
C CYS A 405 20.55 3.29 -2.11
N GLU A 406 21.74 3.83 -1.92
CA GLU A 406 22.31 4.10 -0.59
C GLU A 406 21.37 4.97 0.26
N LYS A 407 20.75 5.99 -0.35
CA LYS A 407 19.79 6.86 0.33
C LYS A 407 18.49 6.13 0.70
N GLU A 408 17.99 5.26 -0.16
CA GLU A 408 16.79 4.46 0.13
C GLU A 408 17.08 3.37 1.17
N GLU A 409 18.28 2.78 1.16
CA GLU A 409 18.74 1.85 2.21
C GLU A 409 18.82 2.55 3.56
N ALA A 410 19.45 3.74 3.63
CA ALA A 410 19.50 4.53 4.86
C ALA A 410 18.11 4.88 5.40
N ARG A 411 17.16 5.24 4.52
CA ARG A 411 15.76 5.48 4.91
C ARG A 411 15.07 4.22 5.42
N ALA A 412 15.35 3.07 4.82
CA ALA A 412 14.79 1.80 5.26
C ALA A 412 15.32 1.43 6.65
N GLU A 413 16.62 1.64 6.92
CA GLU A 413 17.22 1.45 8.25
C GLU A 413 16.63 2.41 9.30
N GLU A 414 16.48 3.70 8.96
CA GLU A 414 15.81 4.68 9.83
C GLU A 414 14.36 4.28 10.13
N LEU A 415 13.63 3.76 9.14
CA LEU A 415 12.26 3.29 9.32
C LEU A 415 12.21 2.03 10.19
N GLU A 416 13.11 1.07 9.98
CA GLU A 416 13.18 -0.16 10.78
C GLU A 416 13.51 0.14 12.24
N THR A 417 14.47 1.02 12.50
CA THR A 417 14.80 1.47 13.86
C THR A 417 13.63 2.22 14.51
N SER A 418 12.93 3.08 13.76
CA SER A 418 11.73 3.77 14.23
C SER A 418 10.59 2.80 14.58
N LEU A 419 10.35 1.78 13.75
CA LEU A 419 9.35 0.73 14.00
C LEU A 419 9.71 -0.11 15.23
N ALA A 420 10.97 -0.52 15.36
CA ALA A 420 11.43 -1.28 16.52
C ALA A 420 11.29 -0.47 17.83
N LEU A 421 11.58 0.84 17.78
CA LEU A 421 11.33 1.74 18.89
C LEU A 421 9.83 1.84 19.19
N ALA A 422 8.98 2.06 18.19
CA ALA A 422 7.53 2.13 18.36
C ALA A 422 6.95 0.86 19.00
N ASP A 423 7.42 -0.33 18.59
CA ASP A 423 7.05 -1.61 19.19
C ASP A 423 7.51 -1.73 20.65
N SER A 424 8.71 -1.25 20.97
CA SER A 424 9.23 -1.18 22.34
C SER A 424 8.35 -0.28 23.22
N TRP A 425 8.05 0.93 22.74
CA TRP A 425 7.17 1.89 23.43
C TRP A 425 5.76 1.33 23.62
N LYS A 426 5.24 0.62 22.62
CA LYS A 426 3.94 -0.04 22.70
C LYS A 426 3.93 -1.11 23.79
N LYS A 427 4.96 -1.98 23.83
CA LYS A 427 5.08 -3.01 24.89
C LYS A 427 5.16 -2.40 26.28
N GLN A 428 5.95 -1.35 26.45
CA GLN A 428 6.03 -0.63 27.73
C GLN A 428 4.68 0.01 28.11
N GLY A 429 3.96 0.57 27.14
CA GLY A 429 2.61 1.09 27.35
C GLY A 429 1.62 0.01 27.78
N ASP A 430 1.64 -1.15 27.12
CA ASP A 430 0.78 -2.29 27.43
C ASP A 430 1.09 -2.86 28.83
N GLU A 431 2.37 -3.00 29.19
CA GLU A 431 2.79 -3.46 30.52
C GLU A 431 2.31 -2.54 31.64
N LEU A 432 2.43 -1.22 31.45
CA LEU A 432 1.89 -0.23 32.39
C LEU A 432 0.36 -0.30 32.48
N LEU A 433 -0.34 -0.48 31.36
CA LEU A 433 -1.81 -0.60 31.36
C LEU A 433 -2.27 -1.86 32.13
N TYR A 434 -1.64 -3.01 31.87
CA TYR A 434 -1.96 -4.27 32.56
C TYR A 434 -1.56 -4.26 34.05
N SER A 435 -0.66 -3.38 34.46
CA SER A 435 -0.36 -3.16 35.88
C SER A 435 -1.47 -2.41 36.63
N MET A 436 -2.30 -1.64 35.92
CA MET A 436 -3.38 -0.83 36.53
C MET A 436 -4.76 -1.48 36.44
N ILE A 437 -5.02 -2.29 35.40
CA ILE A 437 -6.34 -2.85 35.09
C ILE A 437 -6.16 -4.31 34.69
N PRO A 438 -7.12 -5.21 34.97
CA PRO A 438 -7.01 -6.58 34.53
C PRO A 438 -6.95 -6.71 33.01
N LYS A 439 -6.13 -7.64 32.51
CA LYS A 439 -5.90 -7.87 31.06
C LYS A 439 -7.18 -8.02 30.25
N THR A 440 -8.14 -8.81 30.75
CA THR A 440 -9.41 -9.07 30.09
C THR A 440 -10.24 -7.81 29.87
N LEU A 441 -10.17 -6.84 30.78
CA LEU A 441 -10.88 -5.57 30.64
C LEU A 441 -10.05 -4.55 29.84
N ALA A 442 -8.72 -4.58 29.95
CA ALA A 442 -7.82 -3.75 29.17
C ALA A 442 -7.94 -4.04 27.66
N GLU A 443 -8.02 -5.31 27.26
CA GLU A 443 -8.23 -5.72 25.87
C GLU A 443 -9.60 -5.26 25.33
N ARG A 444 -10.66 -5.35 26.14
CA ARG A 444 -12.00 -4.85 25.78
C ARG A 444 -12.01 -3.33 25.55
N LEU A 445 -11.33 -2.58 26.43
CA LEU A 445 -11.16 -1.14 26.25
C LEU A 445 -10.33 -0.79 25.00
N GLN A 446 -9.26 -1.56 24.71
CA GLN A 446 -8.46 -1.39 23.50
C GLN A 446 -9.27 -1.64 22.22
N ASN A 447 -10.22 -2.58 22.26
CA ASN A 447 -11.14 -2.86 21.16
C ASN A 447 -12.24 -1.80 20.96
N GLY A 448 -12.24 -0.74 21.78
CA GLY A 448 -13.17 0.38 21.67
C GLY A 448 -14.52 0.17 22.37
N GLU A 449 -14.62 -0.82 23.28
CA GLU A 449 -15.81 -0.94 24.13
C GLU A 449 -15.85 0.17 25.18
N ASP A 450 -17.05 0.70 25.45
CA ASP A 450 -17.23 1.74 26.46
C ASP A 450 -16.99 1.20 27.88
N ALA A 451 -16.40 2.03 28.74
CA ALA A 451 -16.10 1.65 30.14
C ALA A 451 -17.35 1.24 30.95
N LEU A 452 -18.54 1.71 30.55
CA LEU A 452 -19.83 1.34 31.16
C LEU A 452 -20.21 -0.12 30.89
N ASP A 453 -19.86 -0.65 29.71
CA ASP A 453 -20.15 -2.04 29.31
C ASP A 453 -19.19 -3.05 29.97
N CYS A 454 -18.14 -2.54 30.61
CA CYS A 454 -17.20 -3.31 31.43
C CYS A 454 -17.69 -3.52 32.88
N VAL A 455 -18.84 -2.94 33.27
CA VAL A 455 -19.43 -3.15 34.60
C VAL A 455 -20.09 -4.52 34.68
N THR A 456 -19.66 -5.34 35.63
CA THR A 456 -20.12 -6.72 35.79
C THR A 456 -20.61 -6.98 37.21
N LYS A 457 -21.74 -7.67 37.32
CA LYS A 457 -22.31 -8.10 38.60
C LYS A 457 -21.85 -9.53 38.89
N TYR A 458 -21.30 -9.72 40.09
CA TYR A 458 -20.85 -11.01 40.60
C TYR A 458 -21.81 -11.48 41.69
N ASP A 459 -22.37 -12.68 41.54
CA ASP A 459 -23.30 -13.26 42.52
C ASP A 459 -22.60 -13.61 43.84
N CYS A 460 -21.33 -14.02 43.76
CA CYS A 460 -20.50 -14.30 44.92
C CYS A 460 -19.02 -14.12 44.57
N ALA A 461 -18.32 -13.26 45.31
CA ALA A 461 -16.88 -13.09 45.25
C ALA A 461 -16.33 -12.86 46.66
N SER A 462 -15.07 -13.20 46.89
CA SER A 462 -14.41 -13.03 48.19
C SER A 462 -13.51 -11.81 48.17
N VAL A 463 -13.73 -10.89 49.10
CA VAL A 463 -12.91 -9.69 49.27
C VAL A 463 -12.09 -9.81 50.54
N ILE A 464 -10.79 -9.52 50.44
CA ILE A 464 -9.82 -9.57 51.53
C ILE A 464 -9.28 -8.16 51.77
N PHE A 465 -9.22 -7.77 53.04
CA PHE A 465 -8.54 -6.58 53.52
C PHE A 465 -7.46 -7.01 54.51
N ALA A 466 -6.23 -6.51 54.31
CA ALA A 466 -5.12 -6.73 55.21
C ALA A 466 -4.51 -5.37 55.61
N GLU A 467 -4.68 -4.97 56.87
CA GLU A 467 -4.08 -3.74 57.41
C GLU A 467 -2.76 -4.05 58.10
N THR A 468 -1.69 -3.44 57.61
CA THR A 468 -0.36 -3.55 58.21
C THR A 468 -0.22 -2.50 59.31
N THR A 469 -0.07 -2.94 60.56
CA THR A 469 0.23 -2.08 61.70
C THR A 469 1.73 -2.11 61.98
N ILE A 470 2.36 -0.94 61.91
CA ILE A 470 3.80 -0.74 62.13
C ILE A 470 3.98 -0.06 63.50
N ASN A 471 4.60 -0.77 64.44
CA ASN A 471 4.87 -0.26 65.79
C ASN A 471 6.27 0.35 65.85
N ILE A 472 6.45 1.55 65.29
CA ILE A 472 7.68 2.33 65.47
C ILE A 472 7.47 3.31 66.63
N THR A 473 8.31 3.21 67.66
CA THR A 473 8.40 4.20 68.74
C THR A 473 8.93 5.54 68.18
N ASP A 474 8.20 6.63 68.46
CA ASP A 474 8.44 8.04 68.07
C ASP A 474 8.08 8.44 66.62
N GLY A 475 6.78 8.53 66.32
CA GLY A 475 6.21 8.88 65.00
C GLY A 475 6.27 10.36 64.56
N GLY A 476 7.41 11.04 64.73
CA GLY A 476 7.52 12.49 64.43
C GLY A 476 8.62 12.94 63.47
N SER A 477 9.60 12.10 63.11
CA SER A 477 10.74 12.49 62.28
C SER A 477 10.57 12.13 60.80
N ILE A 478 11.19 12.90 59.90
CA ILE A 478 11.21 12.64 58.44
C ILE A 478 11.88 11.29 58.13
N GLU A 479 12.86 10.89 58.94
CA GLU A 479 13.58 9.62 58.78
C GLU A 479 12.69 8.41 59.11
N ASN A 480 11.85 8.51 60.15
CA ASN A 480 10.88 7.47 60.50
C ASN A 480 9.78 7.34 59.43
N ALA A 481 9.42 8.45 58.77
CA ALA A 481 8.49 8.41 57.64
C ALA A 481 9.08 7.66 56.42
N MET A 482 10.36 7.90 56.08
CA MET A 482 11.04 7.14 55.02
C MET A 482 11.14 5.65 55.35
N GLN A 483 11.47 5.31 56.59
CA GLN A 483 11.51 3.91 57.06
C GLN A 483 10.13 3.25 56.99
N THR A 484 9.07 3.95 57.39
CA THR A 484 7.69 3.46 57.32
C THR A 484 7.28 3.15 55.88
N VAL A 485 7.61 4.04 54.93
CA VAL A 485 7.33 3.82 53.50
C VAL A 485 8.10 2.62 52.96
N ASN A 486 9.37 2.46 53.35
CA ASN A 486 10.17 1.32 52.91
C ASN A 486 9.62 0.00 53.45
N ILE A 487 9.25 -0.06 54.73
CA ILE A 487 8.62 -1.25 55.34
C ILE A 487 7.29 -1.57 54.65
N LEU A 488 6.47 -0.56 54.37
CA LEU A 488 5.21 -0.75 53.65
C LEU A 488 5.42 -1.29 52.24
N ASN A 489 6.39 -0.74 51.50
CA ASN A 489 6.75 -1.23 50.16
C ASN A 489 7.24 -2.68 50.20
N THR A 490 8.04 -3.05 51.20
CA THR A 490 8.48 -4.44 51.38
C THR A 490 7.30 -5.37 51.66
N VAL A 491 6.40 -5.01 52.57
CA VAL A 491 5.20 -5.81 52.89
C VAL A 491 4.25 -5.91 51.70
N PHE A 492 4.03 -4.82 50.96
CA PHE A 492 3.17 -4.88 49.77
C PHE A 492 3.81 -5.63 48.61
N SER A 493 5.14 -5.58 48.47
CA SER A 493 5.86 -6.38 47.46
C SER A 493 5.75 -7.88 47.77
N THR A 494 5.89 -8.28 49.04
CA THR A 494 5.70 -9.70 49.42
C THR A 494 4.25 -10.15 49.22
N PHE A 495 3.27 -9.28 49.47
CA PHE A 495 1.87 -9.58 49.12
C PHE A 495 1.63 -9.69 47.62
N ASP A 496 2.23 -8.80 46.83
CA ASP A 496 2.11 -8.82 45.37
C ASP A 496 2.69 -10.12 44.77
N GLU A 497 3.76 -10.68 45.35
CA GLU A 497 4.30 -11.99 44.98
C GLU A 497 3.35 -13.16 45.30
N LEU A 498 2.57 -13.05 46.38
CA LEU A 498 1.56 -14.07 46.76
C LEU A 498 0.29 -13.98 45.90
N VAL A 499 -0.05 -12.78 45.41
CA VAL A 499 -1.23 -12.55 44.56
C VAL A 499 -0.93 -13.03 43.13
N THR A 500 -1.36 -14.25 42.82
CA THR A 500 -1.20 -14.82 41.47
C THR A 500 -2.44 -14.59 40.62
N SER A 501 -2.34 -13.76 39.58
CA SER A 501 -3.38 -13.64 38.53
C SER A 501 -3.44 -14.93 37.68
N PRO A 502 -4.62 -15.54 37.41
CA PRO A 502 -5.97 -15.00 37.56
C PRO A 502 -6.74 -15.43 38.83
N ILE A 503 -6.10 -16.07 39.81
CA ILE A 503 -6.77 -16.63 41.00
C ILE A 503 -7.23 -15.52 41.96
N SER A 504 -6.38 -14.53 42.16
CA SER A 504 -6.64 -13.33 42.96
C SER A 504 -6.15 -12.09 42.20
N TYR A 505 -6.87 -10.98 42.36
CA TYR A 505 -6.55 -9.71 41.74
C TYR A 505 -6.40 -8.61 42.80
N LYS A 506 -5.36 -7.79 42.67
CA LYS A 506 -5.09 -6.62 43.51
C LYS A 506 -5.91 -5.44 43.02
N VAL A 507 -6.69 -4.81 43.90
CA VAL A 507 -7.67 -3.78 43.51
C VAL A 507 -7.09 -2.39 43.75
N GLU A 508 -7.24 -1.85 44.96
CA GLU A 508 -6.69 -0.54 45.35
C GLU A 508 -6.22 -0.63 46.80
N THR A 509 -5.11 0.06 47.13
CA THR A 509 -4.66 0.19 48.52
C THR A 509 -5.15 1.52 49.09
N VAL A 510 -5.65 1.50 50.32
CA VAL A 510 -6.08 2.71 51.04
C VAL A 510 -5.16 2.87 52.26
N GLY A 511 -4.14 3.73 52.14
CA GLY A 511 -3.18 3.96 53.20
C GLY A 511 -2.37 2.70 53.54
N MET A 512 -2.56 2.16 54.75
CA MET A 512 -1.86 0.97 55.26
C MET A 512 -2.60 -0.35 54.93
N VAL A 513 -3.71 -0.27 54.19
CA VAL A 513 -4.58 -1.42 53.91
C VAL A 513 -4.38 -1.94 52.50
N TYR A 514 -4.08 -3.24 52.40
CA TYR A 514 -3.99 -3.99 51.16
C TYR A 514 -5.33 -4.67 50.84
N MET A 515 -5.86 -4.45 49.64
CA MET A 515 -7.13 -5.01 49.19
C MET A 515 -6.92 -5.97 48.02
N ALA A 516 -7.42 -7.20 48.18
CA ALA A 516 -7.44 -8.21 47.13
C ALA A 516 -8.83 -8.82 46.99
N VAL A 517 -9.13 -9.31 45.79
CA VAL A 517 -10.39 -10.01 45.49
C VAL A 517 -10.09 -11.34 44.81
N SER A 518 -10.87 -12.37 45.15
CA SER A 518 -10.92 -13.63 44.41
C SER A 518 -12.32 -13.86 43.87
N GLY A 519 -12.42 -14.33 42.62
CA GLY A 519 -13.69 -14.51 41.90
C GLY A 519 -14.13 -13.29 41.06
N ALA A 520 -13.30 -12.25 40.99
CA ALA A 520 -13.41 -11.13 40.05
C ALA A 520 -11.99 -10.68 39.65
N PRO A 521 -11.72 -10.27 38.40
CA PRO A 521 -12.66 -10.14 37.27
C PRO A 521 -13.07 -11.49 36.65
N GLU A 522 -12.27 -12.54 36.79
CA GLU A 522 -12.61 -13.88 36.31
C GLU A 522 -13.42 -14.64 37.35
N LEU A 523 -14.52 -15.26 36.91
CA LEU A 523 -15.41 -16.03 37.76
C LEU A 523 -14.73 -17.32 38.22
N ASN A 524 -14.49 -17.45 39.53
CA ASN A 524 -13.93 -18.66 40.14
C ASN A 524 -14.88 -19.21 41.21
N PRO A 525 -15.42 -20.43 41.07
CA PRO A 525 -16.31 -21.03 42.08
C PRO A 525 -15.61 -21.39 43.40
N LEU A 526 -14.27 -21.48 43.41
CA LEU A 526 -13.47 -21.78 44.59
C LEU A 526 -12.92 -20.50 45.25
N HIS A 527 -13.47 -19.33 44.92
CA HIS A 527 -13.02 -18.02 45.40
C HIS A 527 -12.92 -17.91 46.94
N THR A 528 -13.74 -18.65 47.68
CA THR A 528 -13.71 -18.63 49.16
C THR A 528 -12.49 -19.36 49.72
N PHE A 529 -12.06 -20.45 49.09
CA PHE A 529 -10.90 -21.23 49.50
C PHE A 529 -9.60 -20.52 49.13
N HIS A 530 -9.49 -20.03 47.89
CA HIS A 530 -8.35 -19.24 47.47
C HIS A 530 -8.15 -17.97 48.30
N ALA A 531 -9.25 -17.35 48.76
CA ALA A 531 -9.15 -16.22 49.65
C ALA A 531 -8.66 -16.59 51.07
N ALA A 532 -9.05 -17.76 51.57
CA ALA A 532 -8.56 -18.28 52.85
C ALA A 532 -7.08 -18.68 52.75
N ASP A 533 -6.67 -19.33 51.66
CA ASP A 533 -5.27 -19.69 51.40
C ASP A 533 -4.40 -18.44 51.31
N LEU A 534 -4.83 -17.44 50.53
CA LEU A 534 -4.12 -16.17 50.42
C LEU A 534 -4.00 -15.47 51.78
N ALA A 535 -5.06 -15.47 52.60
CA ALA A 535 -5.02 -14.88 53.94
C ALA A 535 -4.03 -15.59 54.87
N LEU A 536 -3.94 -16.93 54.80
CA LEU A 536 -2.96 -17.73 55.57
C LEU A 536 -1.54 -17.48 55.08
N ASP A 537 -1.31 -17.49 53.77
CA ASP A 537 0.00 -17.22 53.18
C ASP A 537 0.49 -15.79 53.50
N MET A 538 -0.40 -14.79 53.45
CA MET A 538 -0.09 -13.41 53.86
C MET A 538 0.33 -13.34 55.35
N LEU A 539 -0.38 -14.05 56.22
CA LEU A 539 -0.05 -14.10 57.65
C LEU A 539 1.31 -14.77 57.89
N HIS A 540 1.59 -15.89 57.22
CA HIS A 540 2.88 -16.59 57.31
C HIS A 540 4.04 -15.74 56.79
N ALA A 541 3.85 -15.07 55.64
CA ALA A 541 4.86 -14.19 55.05
C ALA A 541 5.23 -13.03 55.98
N ILE A 542 4.24 -12.39 56.62
CA ILE A 542 4.52 -11.31 57.57
C ILE A 542 5.12 -11.82 58.86
N THR A 543 4.70 -12.99 59.35
CA THR A 543 5.30 -13.57 60.56
C THR A 543 6.79 -13.77 60.36
N ARG A 544 7.21 -14.28 59.19
CA ARG A 544 8.61 -14.40 58.79
C ARG A 544 9.29 -13.03 58.63
N LEU A 545 8.65 -12.08 57.97
CA LEU A 545 9.22 -10.74 57.77
C LEU A 545 9.39 -9.96 59.08
N ASN A 546 8.49 -10.19 60.05
CA ASN A 546 8.56 -9.58 61.37
C ASN A 546 9.71 -10.17 62.21
N GLU A 547 10.15 -11.41 61.96
CA GLU A 547 11.37 -11.95 62.56
C GLU A 547 12.64 -11.25 62.05
N GLU A 548 12.62 -10.77 60.80
CA GLU A 548 13.76 -10.08 60.15
C GLU A 548 13.80 -8.58 60.47
N ILE A 549 12.65 -7.89 60.42
CA ILE A 549 12.55 -6.42 60.51
C ILE A 549 12.12 -5.96 61.91
N GLY A 550 11.28 -6.75 62.60
CA GLY A 550 10.71 -6.40 63.91
C GLY A 550 9.64 -5.30 63.85
N GLY A 551 8.59 -5.43 64.67
CA GLY A 551 7.58 -4.38 64.87
C GLY A 551 6.49 -4.29 63.80
N VAL A 552 6.31 -5.32 62.98
CA VAL A 552 5.25 -5.40 61.96
C VAL A 552 4.21 -6.43 62.37
N SER A 553 2.94 -6.04 62.35
CA SER A 553 1.82 -6.96 62.56
C SER A 553 0.72 -6.68 61.55
N VAL A 554 -0.12 -7.68 61.26
CA VAL A 554 -1.21 -7.53 60.30
C VAL A 554 -2.55 -7.89 60.91
N ARG A 555 -3.57 -7.12 60.55
CA ARG A 555 -4.97 -7.50 60.74
C ARG A 555 -5.53 -7.93 59.41
N ILE A 556 -6.02 -9.16 59.30
CA ILE A 556 -6.61 -9.65 58.06
C ILE A 556 -8.09 -9.92 58.31
N GLY A 557 -8.94 -9.44 57.40
CA GLY A 557 -10.36 -9.71 57.39
C GLY A 557 -10.85 -10.03 55.99
N PHE A 558 -11.71 -11.04 55.86
CA PHE A 558 -12.30 -11.36 54.56
C PHE A 558 -13.75 -11.82 54.66
N HIS A 559 -14.51 -11.56 53.61
CA HIS A 559 -15.92 -11.90 53.50
C HIS A 559 -16.28 -12.26 52.06
N SER A 560 -17.26 -13.15 51.90
CA SER A 560 -17.74 -13.64 50.61
C SER A 560 -19.21 -13.28 50.43
N GLY A 561 -19.54 -12.64 49.32
CA GLY A 561 -20.89 -12.18 49.02
C GLY A 561 -21.02 -11.54 47.63
N PRO A 562 -22.22 -11.08 47.25
CA PRO A 562 -22.45 -10.44 45.96
C PRO A 562 -21.78 -9.06 45.88
N LEU A 563 -21.21 -8.72 44.73
CA LEU A 563 -20.60 -7.41 44.48
C LEU A 563 -20.75 -7.00 43.01
N VAL A 564 -20.49 -5.72 42.72
CA VAL A 564 -20.40 -5.17 41.37
C VAL A 564 -18.98 -4.68 41.16
N ALA A 565 -18.36 -5.02 40.04
CA ALA A 565 -17.02 -4.53 39.68
C ALA A 565 -17.07 -3.81 38.34
N GLY A 566 -16.23 -2.79 38.17
CA GLY A 566 -16.19 -2.03 36.93
C GLY A 566 -15.05 -1.02 36.90
N ILE A 567 -14.82 -0.45 35.72
CA ILE A 567 -13.80 0.56 35.53
C ILE A 567 -14.39 1.94 35.79
N VAL A 568 -13.72 2.72 36.64
CA VAL A 568 -14.13 4.07 37.03
C VAL A 568 -13.05 5.06 36.60
N GLY A 569 -13.49 6.17 36.00
CA GLY A 569 -12.61 7.27 35.55
C GLY A 569 -12.21 7.15 34.08
N LEU A 570 -12.40 8.23 33.31
CA LEU A 570 -12.07 8.27 31.88
C LEU A 570 -10.59 8.55 31.61
N LYS A 571 -9.95 9.37 32.46
CA LYS A 571 -8.57 9.84 32.25
C LYS A 571 -7.53 8.95 32.94
N VAL A 572 -7.90 8.38 34.09
CA VAL A 572 -7.11 7.40 34.85
C VAL A 572 -8.07 6.28 35.22
N PRO A 573 -8.24 5.28 34.35
CA PRO A 573 -9.19 4.21 34.59
C PRO A 573 -8.70 3.31 35.73
N ARG A 574 -9.59 3.01 36.67
CA ARG A 574 -9.30 2.15 37.83
C ARG A 574 -10.35 1.08 37.96
N TYR A 575 -9.92 -0.14 38.25
CA TYR A 575 -10.84 -1.24 38.52
C TYR A 575 -11.33 -1.15 39.97
N CYS A 576 -12.60 -0.79 40.16
CA CYS A 576 -13.20 -0.58 41.47
C CYS A 576 -14.26 -1.65 41.76
N LEU A 577 -14.38 -2.01 43.05
CA LEU A 577 -15.39 -2.92 43.55
C LEU A 577 -16.40 -2.16 44.41
N PHE A 578 -17.69 -2.40 44.16
CA PHE A 578 -18.80 -1.79 44.86
C PHE A 578 -19.72 -2.85 45.45
N GLY A 579 -20.25 -2.58 46.63
CA GLY A 579 -21.24 -3.43 47.27
C GLY A 579 -21.06 -3.55 48.77
N ASP A 580 -22.11 -4.05 49.41
CA ASP A 580 -22.14 -4.27 50.85
C ASP A 580 -21.12 -5.35 51.31
N THR A 581 -20.73 -6.26 50.41
CA THR A 581 -19.68 -7.26 50.63
C THR A 581 -18.32 -6.59 50.91
N VAL A 582 -17.96 -5.54 50.16
CA VAL A 582 -16.71 -4.78 50.34
C VAL A 582 -16.69 -4.11 51.72
N ASN A 583 -17.79 -3.45 52.07
CA ASN A 583 -17.94 -2.80 53.38
C ASN A 583 -17.85 -3.81 54.53
N THR A 584 -18.52 -4.96 54.39
CA THR A 584 -18.50 -6.01 55.41
C THR A 584 -17.10 -6.59 55.59
N ALA A 585 -16.37 -6.84 54.50
CA ALA A 585 -14.98 -7.33 54.54
C ALA A 585 -14.05 -6.32 55.24
N SER A 586 -14.15 -5.03 54.91
CA SER A 586 -13.38 -3.97 55.59
C SER A 586 -13.68 -3.93 57.10
N ARG A 587 -14.93 -4.14 57.53
CA ARG A 587 -15.24 -4.21 58.97
C ARG A 587 -14.70 -5.47 59.66
N MET A 588 -14.57 -6.58 58.94
CA MET A 588 -13.93 -7.79 59.48
C MET A 588 -12.45 -7.55 59.73
N GLU A 589 -11.79 -6.78 58.88
CA GLU A 589 -10.41 -6.36 59.08
C GLU A 589 -10.31 -5.43 60.31
N SER A 590 -11.08 -4.33 60.32
CA SER A 590 -10.88 -3.29 61.34
C SER A 590 -11.29 -3.74 62.77
N SER A 591 -12.11 -4.78 62.88
CA SER A 591 -12.47 -5.40 64.17
C SER A 591 -11.56 -6.58 64.54
N SER A 592 -10.59 -6.94 63.68
CA SER A 592 -9.66 -8.04 63.88
C SER A 592 -8.60 -7.71 64.93
N LEU A 593 -8.00 -8.75 65.49
CA LEU A 593 -6.86 -8.64 66.40
C LEU A 593 -5.55 -8.75 65.60
N PRO A 594 -4.45 -8.14 66.08
CA PRO A 594 -3.15 -8.29 65.43
C PRO A 594 -2.75 -9.75 65.26
N ASN A 595 -2.24 -10.09 64.08
CA ASN A 595 -1.82 -11.42 63.63
C ASN A 595 -2.94 -12.47 63.69
N LYS A 596 -4.19 -12.05 63.48
CA LYS A 596 -5.35 -12.92 63.35
C LYS A 596 -6.14 -12.62 62.09
N ILE A 597 -6.73 -13.68 61.52
CA ILE A 597 -7.57 -13.63 60.33
C ILE A 597 -9.02 -13.77 60.76
N GLN A 598 -9.83 -12.75 60.48
CA GLN A 598 -11.25 -12.71 60.83
C GLN A 598 -12.15 -12.93 59.62
N THR A 599 -13.23 -13.67 59.82
CA THR A 599 -14.28 -13.82 58.81
C THR A 599 -15.69 -13.81 59.42
N THR A 600 -16.70 -13.58 58.57
CA THR A 600 -18.12 -13.60 58.92
C THR A 600 -18.67 -15.03 59.04
N GLY A 601 -19.77 -15.22 59.77
CA GLY A 601 -20.43 -16.54 59.87
C GLY A 601 -20.87 -17.19 58.56
N SER A 602 -21.30 -16.43 57.54
CA SER A 602 -21.66 -16.99 56.24
C SER A 602 -20.45 -17.61 55.53
N THR A 603 -19.33 -16.91 55.50
CA THR A 603 -18.07 -17.39 54.93
C THR A 603 -17.49 -18.54 55.76
N ALA A 604 -17.52 -18.44 57.09
CA ALA A 604 -17.09 -19.51 58.00
C ALA A 604 -17.86 -20.81 57.77
N THR A 605 -19.18 -20.75 57.54
CA THR A 605 -20.00 -21.93 57.25
C THR A 605 -19.58 -22.64 55.96
N ILE A 606 -19.05 -21.89 54.98
CA ILE A 606 -18.49 -22.46 53.73
C ILE A 606 -17.17 -23.17 54.02
N LEU A 607 -16.30 -22.54 54.82
CA LEU A 607 -14.98 -23.07 55.19
C LEU A 607 -15.06 -24.29 56.11
N MET A 608 -16.00 -24.31 57.06
CA MET A 608 -16.24 -25.43 57.97
C MET A 608 -16.68 -26.71 57.25
N LYS A 609 -17.21 -26.61 56.02
CA LYS A 609 -17.55 -27.77 55.17
C LYS A 609 -16.32 -28.42 54.53
N SER A 610 -15.12 -27.90 54.79
CA SER A 610 -13.87 -28.29 54.15
C SER A 610 -12.74 -28.42 55.17
N ILE A 611 -11.48 -28.37 54.72
CA ILE A 611 -10.26 -28.71 55.48
C ILE A 611 -9.73 -27.59 56.40
N TYR A 612 -10.49 -26.51 56.61
CA TYR A 612 -10.04 -25.36 57.40
C TYR A 612 -10.55 -25.40 58.84
N GLU A 613 -9.68 -25.05 59.78
CA GLU A 613 -10.02 -24.92 61.18
C GLU A 613 -10.48 -23.49 61.50
N VAL A 614 -11.74 -23.37 61.91
CA VAL A 614 -12.40 -22.09 62.16
C VAL A 614 -12.94 -22.06 63.59
N ALA A 615 -12.50 -21.11 64.40
CA ALA A 615 -12.95 -20.95 65.79
C ALA A 615 -13.96 -19.81 65.95
N TYR A 616 -15.01 -20.04 66.73
CA TYR A 616 -16.01 -19.02 67.01
C TYR A 616 -15.45 -17.94 67.94
N ARG A 617 -15.52 -16.67 67.53
CA ARG A 617 -15.07 -15.53 68.33
C ARG A 617 -16.16 -15.03 69.28
N GLY A 618 -17.41 -15.02 68.80
CA GLY A 618 -18.52 -14.34 69.46
C GLY A 618 -19.19 -13.31 68.56
N LYS A 619 -20.19 -12.63 69.12
CA LYS A 619 -20.91 -11.52 68.48
C LYS A 619 -20.08 -10.24 68.59
N VAL A 620 -19.80 -9.62 67.45
CA VAL A 620 -19.09 -8.34 67.37
C VAL A 620 -20.06 -7.30 66.81
N ALA A 621 -20.12 -6.14 67.46
CA ALA A 621 -20.92 -5.01 66.98
C ALA A 621 -20.26 -4.39 65.74
N VAL A 622 -20.87 -4.60 64.58
CA VAL A 622 -20.42 -4.07 63.29
C VAL A 622 -21.24 -2.85 62.91
N LYS A 623 -20.56 -1.73 62.67
CA LYS A 623 -21.20 -0.45 62.29
C LYS A 623 -22.07 -0.64 61.04
N GLY A 624 -23.37 -0.36 61.18
CA GLY A 624 -24.37 -0.47 60.10
C GLY A 624 -25.03 -1.84 59.94
N LYS A 625 -24.56 -2.88 60.66
CA LYS A 625 -25.09 -4.26 60.57
C LYS A 625 -25.62 -4.80 61.90
N GLY A 626 -25.30 -4.17 63.03
CA GLY A 626 -25.66 -4.66 64.36
C GLY A 626 -24.66 -5.71 64.86
N GLU A 627 -25.09 -6.61 65.74
CA GLU A 627 -24.25 -7.73 66.19
C GLU A 627 -24.17 -8.83 65.12
N MET A 628 -22.96 -9.14 64.67
CA MET A 628 -22.70 -10.25 63.73
C MET A 628 -21.87 -11.34 64.38
N ASP A 629 -22.17 -12.58 64.04
CA ASP A 629 -21.36 -13.74 64.41
C ASP A 629 -20.06 -13.76 63.60
N THR A 630 -18.94 -13.75 64.32
CA THR A 630 -17.59 -13.69 63.73
C THR A 630 -16.75 -14.88 64.13
N TYR A 631 -15.80 -15.22 63.27
CA TYR A 631 -14.97 -16.40 63.41
C TYR A 631 -13.51 -16.09 63.08
N TRP A 632 -12.61 -16.80 63.74
CA TRP A 632 -11.18 -16.80 63.47
C TRP A 632 -10.82 -17.95 62.55
N LEU A 633 -10.08 -17.67 61.48
CA LEU A 633 -9.41 -18.71 60.70
C LEU A 633 -8.07 -19.01 61.38
N ILE A 634 -7.88 -20.25 61.84
CA ILE A 634 -6.69 -20.66 62.60
C ILE A 634 -5.66 -21.31 61.69
N SER A 635 -6.07 -22.34 60.95
CA SER A 635 -5.18 -23.14 60.12
C SER A 635 -5.92 -23.74 58.93
N GLY A 636 -5.17 -24.00 57.86
CA GLY A 636 -5.53 -24.96 56.81
C GLY A 636 -4.46 -26.05 56.81
N ASN A 637 -4.82 -27.31 56.64
CA ASN A 637 -3.86 -28.40 56.76
C ASN A 637 -2.78 -28.32 55.65
N ASP A 638 -1.51 -28.27 56.04
CA ASP A 638 -0.33 -27.92 55.23
C ASP A 638 0.13 -29.01 54.23
N ASP A 639 -0.69 -30.01 53.93
CA ASP A 639 -0.36 -31.08 52.97
C ASP A 639 -0.48 -30.57 51.52
N ARG A 640 0.49 -29.75 51.11
CA ARG A 640 0.68 -29.21 49.74
C ARG A 640 1.08 -30.28 48.71
N THR A 641 0.64 -31.53 48.84
CA THR A 641 0.89 -32.58 47.82
C THR A 641 -0.35 -33.39 47.43
N TYR A 642 -0.88 -33.05 46.25
CA TYR A 642 -1.25 -33.99 45.19
C TYR A 642 -2.28 -35.12 45.43
N LYS A 643 -2.94 -35.25 46.59
CA LYS A 643 -3.93 -36.33 46.81
C LYS A 643 -5.39 -35.99 46.54
N ASP A 644 -5.76 -34.72 46.39
CA ASP A 644 -7.17 -34.32 46.24
C ASP A 644 -7.52 -33.59 44.94
N GLN A 645 -6.65 -33.63 43.91
CA GLN A 645 -7.06 -33.21 42.57
C GLN A 645 -8.30 -34.00 42.09
N ASN A 646 -8.43 -35.29 42.44
CA ASN A 646 -9.60 -36.09 42.04
C ASN A 646 -10.90 -35.70 42.76
N SER A 647 -10.85 -35.28 44.03
CA SER A 647 -12.03 -34.85 44.77
C SER A 647 -12.47 -33.44 44.34
N ILE A 648 -11.52 -32.52 44.14
CA ILE A 648 -11.78 -31.19 43.57
C ILE A 648 -12.28 -31.28 42.13
N GLN A 649 -11.70 -32.14 41.28
CA GLN A 649 -12.18 -32.39 39.91
C GLN A 649 -13.60 -32.98 39.92
N SER A 650 -13.92 -33.86 40.89
CA SER A 650 -15.26 -34.44 41.02
C SER A 650 -16.31 -33.39 41.44
N ILE A 651 -15.94 -32.45 42.31
CA ILE A 651 -16.79 -31.35 42.77
C ILE A 651 -16.94 -30.31 41.64
N GLN A 652 -15.85 -29.95 40.95
CA GLN A 652 -15.87 -29.10 39.76
C GLN A 652 -16.71 -29.70 38.64
N ASN A 653 -16.62 -31.01 38.39
CA ASN A 653 -17.44 -31.69 37.39
C ASN A 653 -18.92 -31.75 37.79
N LYS A 654 -19.24 -32.00 39.07
CA LYS A 654 -20.62 -31.94 39.58
C LYS A 654 -21.19 -30.52 39.49
N MET A 655 -20.41 -29.49 39.80
CA MET A 655 -20.84 -28.09 39.71
C MET A 655 -20.96 -27.59 38.26
N LYS A 656 -20.02 -27.93 37.36
CA LYS A 656 -20.15 -27.66 35.91
C LYS A 656 -21.39 -28.32 35.31
N LYS A 657 -21.72 -29.55 35.74
CA LYS A 657 -22.93 -30.25 35.30
C LYS A 657 -24.21 -29.57 35.81
N LYS A 658 -24.17 -29.00 37.02
CA LYS A 658 -25.28 -28.20 37.59
C LYS A 658 -25.43 -26.84 36.89
N MET A 659 -24.34 -26.13 36.61
CA MET A 659 -24.38 -24.86 35.87
C MET A 659 -24.86 -25.03 34.42
N ARG A 660 -24.43 -26.09 33.71
CA ARG A 660 -24.96 -26.42 32.38
C ARG A 660 -26.44 -26.81 32.38
N ALA A 661 -26.96 -27.32 33.49
CA ALA A 661 -28.39 -27.61 33.64
C ALA A 661 -29.20 -26.32 33.89
N VAL A 662 -28.65 -25.37 34.65
CA VAL A 662 -29.29 -24.06 34.91
C VAL A 662 -29.27 -23.17 33.66
N SER A 663 -28.18 -23.15 32.89
CA SER A 663 -28.10 -22.37 31.65
C SER A 663 -29.03 -22.88 30.53
N LYS A 664 -29.43 -24.17 30.58
CA LYS A 664 -30.42 -24.75 29.67
C LYS A 664 -31.88 -24.47 30.05
N LEU A 665 -32.14 -24.03 31.28
CA LEU A 665 -33.48 -23.67 31.76
C LEU A 665 -33.83 -22.19 31.52
N THR A 666 -32.83 -21.34 31.27
CA THR A 666 -33.01 -19.91 30.99
C THR A 666 -33.07 -19.56 29.50
N THR A 667 -32.94 -20.53 28.60
CA THR A 667 -33.19 -20.37 27.16
C THR A 667 -34.66 -20.70 26.87
N ILE A 668 -35.57 -19.80 27.26
CA ILE A 668 -36.93 -19.77 26.72
C ILE A 668 -36.82 -18.94 25.44
N GLU A 669 -36.85 -19.62 24.31
CA GLU A 669 -36.93 -19.04 22.97
C GLU A 669 -38.23 -18.23 22.85
N PHE A 670 -38.12 -16.96 22.48
CA PHE A 670 -39.25 -16.20 21.93
C PHE A 670 -39.33 -16.54 20.43
N PRO A 671 -40.46 -17.06 19.94
CA PRO A 671 -40.63 -17.33 18.51
C PRO A 671 -40.87 -16.01 17.74
N GLU A 672 -40.39 -16.06 16.49
CA GLU A 672 -40.17 -15.01 15.46
C GLU A 672 -41.11 -13.79 15.43
#